data_AF-A0A9L0JVD0-F1
#
_entry.id   AF-A0A9L0JVD0-F1
#
_cell.length_a   1.000
_cell.length_b   1.000
_cell.length_c   1.000
_cell.angle_alpha   90.00
_cell.angle_beta   90.00
_cell.angle_gamma   90.00
#
_symmetry.space_group_name_H-M   'P 1'
#
loop_
_entity.id
_entity.type
_entity.pdbx_description
1 polymer ?
#
loop_
_entity_poly.entity_id
_entity_poly.type
_entity_poly.pdbx_seq_one_letter_code
_entity_poly.pdbx_strand_id
1 'polypeptide(L)'
;MKGIKKNLTEEYLYLDFSHQIEGCIFPLHTSVTLFLLSYCDCKIFKVCLVLTGENADTSLLKNVLSQHVEIQIISRQELPLIVQNCCLPAVVESPDSFCRAGLAVVLRHIVQRAYDAEPSKKGILELLGFKKTCLKACAEVSQWTRLCELTIPLSIENFLKESCDQHPAIPTEILKLEKKLSEPVRVHNDDKLRRQKLKQQKAAGVGPTLAQEKLKSQAHIQETSEDQDPSSQSLELQVAFSKLTVQEHPAALNREPAHIRRAGACALPPLEHVFAEGLYFTLADLVLLPCVHHFLVVICKKLSERLVEFPLLAAWYQRVQEVPGVKTAASRCGIQFLHLPELPTTSSEQHPKFSEAAGAEEHSDPSFIGGPRPTMTKLMEKGIEVMFSPHPCPAWTLDWNRLPAAVSPKEDKMNRTFIFRQRTSTQHKTSERPTQPYVRRWRGWSATPKEVEQGKMSSDRALRKQQQLNNLVYVVTHQARPGDRIVDFCSGGGHVGIVLAHMLPSCQVTLIENKELSLIRAKKRSDELGLSNIWFIQANMEYFTGMFNIGVALHACGVATDMVIEHCIKTRASFVTCPCCYGFVQNTSKFSFPKSEQFKKTLSYKEHMILCRFADQTAVQLPPQRRLIGKQCMCLVDLDRARAAEERGYSVQVISMEPESCSPKNNMIVGVPI
;
A
#
# COMPACT_ATOMS: atom_id res chain seq x y z
N MET A 1 -36.43 5.85 15.07
CA MET A 1 -36.35 6.11 13.62
C MET A 1 -35.94 4.83 12.94
N LYS A 2 -36.73 4.37 11.96
CA LYS A 2 -36.63 3.04 11.34
C LYS A 2 -35.24 2.85 10.72
N GLY A 3 -34.52 1.83 11.19
CA GLY A 3 -33.26 1.39 10.60
C GLY A 3 -33.53 0.91 9.17
N ILE A 4 -32.85 1.54 8.21
CA ILE A 4 -32.76 1.01 6.85
C ILE A 4 -31.96 -0.29 6.98
N LYS A 5 -32.64 -1.44 6.93
CA LYS A 5 -31.99 -2.72 6.64
C LYS A 5 -31.35 -2.56 5.26
N LYS A 6 -30.04 -2.30 5.20
CA LYS A 6 -29.27 -2.53 3.98
C LYS A 6 -29.43 -4.01 3.67
N ASN A 7 -30.11 -4.37 2.59
CA ASN A 7 -30.03 -5.71 2.03
C ASN A 7 -28.53 -5.97 1.81
N LEU A 8 -27.97 -6.91 2.56
CA LEU A 8 -26.59 -7.34 2.38
C LEU A 8 -26.56 -8.05 1.03
N THR A 9 -25.94 -7.43 0.03
CA THR A 9 -25.62 -8.06 -1.24
C THR A 9 -24.82 -9.33 -0.96
N GLU A 10 -25.14 -10.42 -1.65
CA GLU A 10 -24.32 -11.64 -1.57
C GLU A 10 -22.92 -11.35 -2.10
N GLU A 11 -21.91 -11.77 -1.36
CA GLU A 11 -20.50 -11.58 -1.70
C GLU A 11 -19.80 -12.94 -1.77
N TYR A 12 -19.14 -13.20 -2.90
CA TYR A 12 -18.38 -14.42 -3.15
C TYR A 12 -16.90 -14.10 -2.97
N LEU A 13 -16.22 -14.90 -2.14
CA LEU A 13 -14.78 -14.80 -1.90
C LEU A 13 -14.07 -15.96 -2.59
N TYR A 14 -13.26 -15.65 -3.59
CA TYR A 14 -12.48 -16.60 -4.38
C TYR A 14 -11.05 -16.67 -3.86
N LEU A 15 -10.58 -17.86 -3.53
CA LEU A 15 -9.24 -18.14 -2.98
C LEU A 15 -8.56 -19.24 -3.78
N ASP A 16 -7.24 -19.13 -3.98
CA ASP A 16 -6.48 -20.18 -4.66
C ASP A 16 -6.41 -21.45 -3.81
N PHE A 17 -6.50 -22.60 -4.48
CA PHE A 17 -6.37 -23.91 -3.88
C PHE A 17 -5.46 -24.82 -4.72
N SER A 18 -4.29 -25.14 -4.16
CA SER A 18 -3.36 -26.16 -4.63
C SER A 18 -2.96 -27.06 -3.45
N HIS A 19 -2.91 -28.37 -3.67
CA HIS A 19 -2.51 -29.33 -2.62
C HIS A 19 -0.98 -29.36 -2.44
N GLN A 20 -0.54 -29.27 -1.17
CA GLN A 20 0.78 -29.57 -0.57
C GLN A 20 2.08 -28.89 -1.04
N ILE A 21 2.79 -28.33 -0.04
CA ILE A 21 4.16 -28.71 0.35
C ILE A 21 4.15 -28.95 1.88
N GLU A 22 4.96 -29.89 2.39
CA GLU A 22 5.11 -30.28 3.82
C GLU A 22 4.49 -29.31 4.86
N GLY A 23 3.32 -29.67 5.42
CA GLY A 23 2.70 -28.96 6.54
C GLY A 23 1.84 -27.74 6.17
N CYS A 24 1.81 -27.29 4.91
CA CYS A 24 0.88 -26.27 4.41
C CYS A 24 -0.28 -26.91 3.64
N ILE A 25 -1.51 -26.69 4.09
CA ILE A 25 -2.72 -27.19 3.42
C ILE A 25 -3.13 -26.27 2.25
N PHE A 26 -2.85 -24.96 2.36
CA PHE A 26 -3.23 -23.95 1.37
C PHE A 26 -2.06 -23.03 1.00
N PRO A 27 -2.10 -22.39 -0.19
CA PRO A 27 -1.29 -21.19 -0.45
C PRO A 27 -1.41 -20.19 0.69
N LEU A 28 -0.34 -19.46 0.99
CA LEU A 28 -0.29 -18.58 2.16
C LEU A 28 -1.29 -17.43 2.08
N HIS A 29 -1.54 -16.88 0.89
CA HIS A 29 -2.61 -15.89 0.70
C HIS A 29 -4.00 -16.43 1.10
N THR A 30 -4.28 -17.70 0.78
CA THR A 30 -5.51 -18.40 1.17
C THR A 30 -5.53 -18.67 2.68
N SER A 31 -4.45 -19.21 3.25
CA SER A 31 -4.30 -19.46 4.68
C SER A 31 -4.51 -18.20 5.51
N VAL A 32 -3.91 -17.07 5.11
CA VAL A 32 -4.08 -15.76 5.76
C VAL A 32 -5.53 -15.29 5.69
N THR A 33 -6.17 -15.43 4.54
CA THR A 33 -7.55 -14.98 4.37
C THR A 33 -8.52 -15.80 5.22
N LEU A 34 -8.37 -17.13 5.24
CA LEU A 34 -9.15 -18.01 6.10
C LEU A 34 -8.89 -17.75 7.60
N PHE A 35 -7.63 -17.46 7.97
CA PHE A 35 -7.29 -17.11 9.34
C PHE A 35 -8.02 -15.84 9.80
N LEU A 36 -8.05 -14.80 8.96
CA LEU A 36 -8.80 -13.58 9.27
C LEU A 36 -10.30 -13.83 9.39
N LEU A 37 -10.90 -14.59 8.47
CA LEU A 37 -12.33 -14.94 8.56
C LEU A 37 -12.64 -15.65 9.88
N SER A 38 -11.77 -16.58 10.29
CA SER A 38 -11.86 -17.32 11.54
C SER A 38 -11.70 -16.41 12.76
N TYR A 39 -10.71 -15.50 12.75
CA TYR A 39 -10.47 -14.52 13.81
C TYR A 39 -11.64 -13.55 13.99
N CYS A 40 -12.23 -13.09 12.89
CA CYS A 40 -13.40 -12.21 12.92
C CYS A 40 -14.72 -12.95 13.17
N ASP A 41 -14.73 -14.29 13.14
CA ASP A 41 -15.94 -15.13 13.12
C ASP A 41 -16.92 -14.70 12.00
N CYS A 42 -16.37 -14.34 10.83
CA CYS A 42 -17.12 -13.75 9.73
C CYS A 42 -17.70 -14.82 8.79
N LYS A 43 -19.04 -14.86 8.69
CA LYS A 43 -19.80 -15.83 7.87
C LYS A 43 -20.57 -15.19 6.72
N ILE A 44 -20.22 -13.95 6.37
CA ILE A 44 -20.94 -13.14 5.37
C ILE A 44 -20.61 -13.60 3.94
N PHE A 45 -19.39 -14.09 3.74
CA PHE A 45 -18.86 -14.45 2.44
C PHE A 45 -19.17 -15.91 2.10
N LYS A 46 -19.64 -16.16 0.88
CA LYS A 46 -19.64 -17.51 0.29
C LYS A 46 -18.23 -17.79 -0.22
N VAL A 47 -17.54 -18.76 0.36
CA VAL A 47 -16.12 -19.01 0.04
C VAL A 47 -16.00 -20.04 -1.08
N CYS A 48 -15.30 -19.67 -2.14
CA CYS A 48 -15.01 -20.51 -3.30
C CYS A 48 -13.50 -20.78 -3.36
N LEU A 49 -13.11 -22.03 -3.16
CA LEU A 49 -11.74 -22.50 -3.37
C LEU A 49 -11.54 -22.87 -4.84
N VAL A 50 -10.57 -22.24 -5.50
CA VAL A 50 -10.32 -22.35 -6.94
C VAL A 50 -9.15 -23.28 -7.18
N LEU A 51 -9.42 -24.40 -7.85
CA LEU A 51 -8.39 -25.39 -8.20
C LEU A 51 -7.39 -24.82 -9.20
N THR A 52 -6.11 -24.81 -8.82
CA THR A 52 -5.01 -24.35 -9.68
C THR A 52 -4.21 -25.48 -10.34
N GLY A 53 -4.53 -26.76 -10.07
CA GLY A 53 -3.89 -27.94 -10.68
C GLY A 53 -4.82 -29.16 -10.77
N GLU A 54 -4.43 -30.16 -11.57
CA GLU A 54 -5.28 -31.33 -11.94
C GLU A 54 -5.44 -32.39 -10.82
N ASN A 55 -4.57 -32.40 -9.79
CA ASN A 55 -4.49 -33.47 -8.79
C ASN A 55 -4.73 -32.98 -7.35
N ALA A 56 -5.81 -32.23 -7.09
CA ALA A 56 -6.15 -31.88 -5.71
C ALA A 56 -7.09 -32.94 -5.10
N ASP A 57 -6.59 -33.73 -4.16
CA ASP A 57 -7.44 -34.62 -3.36
C ASP A 57 -8.35 -33.77 -2.44
N THR A 58 -9.65 -33.78 -2.75
CA THR A 58 -10.67 -32.99 -2.05
C THR A 58 -11.15 -33.64 -0.74
N SER A 59 -10.70 -34.86 -0.43
CA SER A 59 -11.14 -35.61 0.75
C SER A 59 -10.63 -35.02 2.07
N LEU A 60 -9.38 -34.53 2.12
CA LEU A 60 -8.76 -33.91 3.30
C LEU A 60 -9.41 -32.58 3.69
N LEU A 61 -9.92 -31.82 2.71
CA LEU A 61 -10.56 -30.52 2.92
C LEU A 61 -11.87 -30.60 3.71
N LYS A 62 -12.65 -31.67 3.46
CA LYS A 62 -13.95 -31.88 4.11
C LYS A 62 -13.82 -32.07 5.63
N ASN A 63 -12.65 -32.43 6.13
CA ASN A 63 -12.45 -32.68 7.55
C ASN A 63 -11.93 -31.44 8.32
N VAL A 64 -11.20 -30.53 7.67
CA VAL A 64 -10.52 -29.41 8.36
C VAL A 64 -11.37 -28.13 8.39
N LEU A 65 -12.07 -27.78 7.31
CA LEU A 65 -12.74 -26.47 7.19
C LEU A 65 -14.28 -26.50 7.27
N SER A 66 -14.90 -27.66 7.02
CA SER A 66 -16.36 -27.80 6.82
C SER A 66 -17.23 -27.50 8.04
N GLN A 67 -16.64 -27.34 9.23
CA GLN A 67 -17.41 -27.12 10.46
C GLN A 67 -17.81 -25.65 10.69
N HIS A 68 -17.19 -24.67 10.00
CA HIS A 68 -17.32 -23.24 10.37
C HIS A 68 -17.59 -22.27 9.21
N VAL A 69 -17.19 -22.61 7.98
CA VAL A 69 -17.35 -21.77 6.79
C VAL A 69 -17.95 -22.61 5.67
N GLU A 70 -18.99 -22.10 5.00
CA GLU A 70 -19.54 -22.73 3.80
C GLU A 70 -18.55 -22.56 2.64
N ILE A 71 -17.99 -23.68 2.20
CA ILE A 71 -16.95 -23.72 1.17
C ILE A 71 -17.45 -24.51 -0.03
N GLN A 72 -17.36 -23.87 -1.19
CA GLN A 72 -17.50 -24.50 -2.49
C GLN A 72 -16.12 -24.66 -3.13
N ILE A 73 -15.89 -25.77 -3.82
CA ILE A 73 -14.69 -25.95 -4.65
C ILE A 73 -15.12 -25.78 -6.10
N ILE A 74 -14.39 -24.96 -6.85
CA ILE A 74 -14.66 -24.68 -8.25
C ILE A 74 -13.38 -24.78 -9.07
N SER A 75 -13.55 -25.02 -10.38
CA SER A 75 -12.47 -24.91 -11.36
C SER A 75 -12.22 -23.45 -11.75
N ARG A 76 -11.07 -23.19 -12.38
CA ARG A 76 -10.75 -21.86 -12.89
C ARG A 76 -11.71 -21.39 -14.00
N GLN A 77 -12.30 -22.31 -14.75
CA GLN A 77 -13.26 -22.01 -15.83
C GLN A 77 -14.61 -21.51 -15.29
N GLU A 78 -14.97 -21.90 -14.05
CA GLU A 78 -16.20 -21.48 -13.38
C GLU A 78 -16.10 -20.09 -12.75
N LEU A 79 -14.90 -19.48 -12.72
CA LEU A 79 -14.73 -18.13 -12.20
C LEU A 79 -15.50 -17.11 -13.03
N PRO A 80 -16.14 -16.11 -12.40
CA PRO A 80 -16.65 -14.95 -13.13
C PRO A 80 -15.52 -14.28 -13.94
N LEU A 81 -15.81 -13.82 -15.15
CA LEU A 81 -14.80 -13.24 -16.04
C LEU A 81 -14.05 -12.06 -15.41
N ILE A 82 -14.73 -11.25 -14.58
CA ILE A 82 -14.10 -10.15 -13.85
C ILE A 82 -13.03 -10.66 -12.86
N VAL A 83 -13.22 -11.85 -12.26
CA VAL A 83 -12.26 -12.49 -11.35
C VAL A 83 -11.14 -13.17 -12.09
N GLN A 84 -11.42 -13.78 -13.25
CA GLN A 84 -10.39 -14.40 -14.11
C GLN A 84 -9.31 -13.40 -14.53
N ASN A 85 -9.65 -12.10 -14.56
CA ASN A 85 -8.74 -11.00 -14.86
C ASN A 85 -7.91 -10.52 -13.65
N CYS A 86 -8.01 -11.20 -12.51
CA CYS A 86 -7.31 -10.85 -11.28
C CYS A 86 -6.57 -12.03 -10.65
N CYS A 87 -5.49 -11.76 -9.95
CA CYS A 87 -4.92 -12.72 -9.00
C CYS A 87 -5.82 -12.83 -7.75
N LEU A 88 -5.91 -14.03 -7.17
CA LEU A 88 -6.64 -14.26 -5.93
C LEU A 88 -5.78 -13.86 -4.72
N PRO A 89 -6.38 -13.48 -3.57
CA PRO A 89 -7.81 -13.52 -3.27
C PRO A 89 -8.61 -12.42 -3.98
N ALA A 90 -9.87 -12.71 -4.30
CA ALA A 90 -10.79 -11.76 -4.89
C ALA A 90 -12.20 -11.88 -4.31
N VAL A 91 -12.89 -10.75 -4.14
CA VAL A 91 -14.29 -10.69 -3.70
C VAL A 91 -15.14 -10.04 -4.78
N VAL A 92 -16.28 -10.67 -5.12
CA VAL A 92 -17.26 -10.11 -6.05
C VAL A 92 -18.57 -9.85 -5.34
N GLU A 93 -19.14 -8.67 -5.57
CA GLU A 93 -20.51 -8.33 -5.18
C GLU A 93 -21.47 -8.75 -6.29
N SER A 94 -22.57 -9.43 -5.94
CA SER A 94 -23.64 -9.73 -6.91
C SER A 94 -24.50 -8.48 -7.16
N PRO A 95 -24.74 -8.08 -8.43
CA PRO A 95 -24.31 -8.72 -9.69
C PRO A 95 -22.84 -8.42 -10.05
N ASP A 96 -22.16 -9.41 -10.65
CA ASP A 96 -20.71 -9.55 -10.94
C ASP A 96 -20.04 -8.43 -11.77
N SER A 97 -20.22 -7.18 -11.37
CA SER A 97 -19.70 -5.96 -12.01
C SER A 97 -18.65 -5.26 -11.15
N PHE A 98 -18.56 -5.60 -9.86
CA PHE A 98 -17.63 -5.00 -8.92
C PHE A 98 -16.79 -6.09 -8.24
N CYS A 99 -15.49 -6.07 -8.50
CA CYS A 99 -14.50 -7.00 -7.96
C CYS A 99 -13.51 -6.25 -7.07
N ARG A 100 -13.17 -6.82 -5.92
CA ARG A 100 -12.07 -6.39 -5.06
C ARG A 100 -10.99 -7.46 -5.13
N ALA A 101 -9.78 -7.12 -5.55
CA ALA A 101 -8.71 -8.08 -5.70
C ALA A 101 -7.44 -7.65 -4.99
N GLY A 102 -6.73 -8.66 -4.48
CA GLY A 102 -5.49 -8.52 -3.74
C GLY A 102 -5.67 -8.61 -2.23
N LEU A 103 -4.67 -9.20 -1.58
CA LEU A 103 -4.77 -9.62 -0.19
C LEU A 103 -5.09 -8.44 0.74
N ALA A 104 -4.34 -7.34 0.68
CA ALA A 104 -4.60 -6.21 1.58
C ALA A 104 -5.99 -5.60 1.33
N VAL A 105 -6.42 -5.50 0.07
CA VAL A 105 -7.74 -4.95 -0.29
C VAL A 105 -8.86 -5.85 0.25
N VAL A 106 -8.77 -7.16 0.00
CA VAL A 106 -9.77 -8.15 0.43
C VAL A 106 -9.83 -8.26 1.94
N LEU A 107 -8.69 -8.37 2.63
CA LEU A 107 -8.66 -8.48 4.08
C LEU A 107 -9.27 -7.25 4.76
N ARG A 108 -8.94 -6.04 4.27
CA ARG A 108 -9.53 -4.81 4.80
C ARG A 108 -11.04 -4.75 4.58
N HIS A 109 -11.52 -5.27 3.45
CA HIS A 109 -12.95 -5.43 3.17
C HIS A 109 -13.60 -6.41 4.14
N ILE A 110 -13.00 -7.58 4.38
CA ILE A 110 -13.46 -8.55 5.39
C ILE A 110 -13.59 -7.92 6.77
N VAL A 111 -12.58 -7.17 7.23
CA VAL A 111 -12.60 -6.46 8.52
C VAL A 111 -13.77 -5.47 8.58
N GLN A 112 -14.01 -4.72 7.51
CA GLN A 112 -15.10 -3.75 7.46
C GLN A 112 -16.48 -4.46 7.44
N ARG A 113 -16.64 -5.53 6.67
CA ARG A 113 -17.89 -6.29 6.57
C ARG A 113 -18.22 -7.02 7.87
N ALA A 114 -17.23 -7.62 8.52
CA ALA A 114 -17.40 -8.26 9.82
C ALA A 114 -17.88 -7.25 10.87
N TYR A 115 -17.28 -6.05 10.91
CA TYR A 115 -17.74 -4.98 11.79
C TYR A 115 -19.17 -4.50 11.46
N ASP A 116 -19.49 -4.34 10.18
CA ASP A 116 -20.81 -3.88 9.75
C ASP A 116 -21.92 -4.89 10.13
N ALA A 117 -21.61 -6.18 10.14
CA ALA A 117 -22.53 -7.23 10.58
C ALA A 117 -22.66 -7.32 12.11
N GLU A 118 -21.57 -7.08 12.85
CA GLU A 118 -21.59 -7.09 14.32
C GLU A 118 -20.87 -5.85 14.93
N PRO A 119 -21.54 -4.69 14.98
CA PRO A 119 -20.93 -3.43 15.43
C PRO A 119 -20.49 -3.40 16.91
N SER A 120 -20.94 -4.37 17.73
CA SER A 120 -20.51 -4.53 19.12
C SER A 120 -19.03 -4.92 19.23
N LYS A 121 -18.48 -5.63 18.23
CA LYS A 121 -17.07 -6.06 18.18
C LYS A 121 -16.15 -4.93 17.68
N LYS A 122 -16.10 -3.81 18.41
CA LYS A 122 -15.30 -2.63 18.03
C LYS A 122 -13.81 -2.94 17.83
N GLY A 123 -13.26 -3.92 18.55
CA GLY A 123 -11.86 -4.35 18.43
C GLY A 123 -11.48 -4.82 17.02
N ILE A 124 -12.43 -5.33 16.22
CA ILE A 124 -12.17 -5.75 14.84
C ILE A 124 -11.70 -4.57 13.97
N LEU A 125 -12.29 -3.37 14.14
CA LEU A 125 -11.87 -2.19 13.37
C LEU A 125 -10.48 -1.70 13.73
N GLU A 126 -9.98 -2.02 14.93
CA GLU A 126 -8.64 -1.62 15.36
C GLU A 126 -7.54 -2.33 14.56
N LEU A 127 -7.85 -3.49 13.97
CA LEU A 127 -6.96 -4.19 13.03
C LEU A 127 -6.56 -3.31 11.84
N LEU A 128 -7.41 -2.36 11.44
CA LEU A 128 -7.07 -1.43 10.35
C LEU A 128 -6.01 -0.40 10.77
N GLY A 129 -5.57 -0.41 12.03
CA GLY A 129 -4.56 0.49 12.58
C GLY A 129 -5.07 1.92 12.76
N PHE A 130 -4.17 2.80 13.21
CA PHE A 130 -4.49 4.21 13.45
C PHE A 130 -5.05 4.87 12.18
N LYS A 131 -6.21 5.53 12.28
CA LYS A 131 -6.91 6.14 11.13
C LYS A 131 -7.18 5.16 9.97
N LYS A 132 -7.27 3.86 10.25
CA LYS A 132 -7.50 2.79 9.27
C LYS A 132 -6.41 2.70 8.19
N THR A 133 -5.15 2.99 8.50
CA THR A 133 -4.04 3.04 7.51
C THR A 133 -3.22 1.75 7.34
N CYS A 134 -3.34 0.77 8.25
CA CYS A 134 -2.61 -0.51 8.16
C CYS A 134 -2.85 -1.17 6.79
N LEU A 135 -1.78 -1.48 6.06
CA LEU A 135 -1.85 -2.07 4.70
C LEU A 135 -2.77 -1.31 3.71
N LYS A 136 -2.99 -0.01 3.89
CA LYS A 136 -3.84 0.79 2.98
C LYS A 136 -3.11 1.27 1.72
N ALA A 137 -1.80 1.52 1.84
CA ALA A 137 -0.98 1.98 0.74
C ALA A 137 -0.65 0.81 -0.21
N CYS A 138 -0.54 1.07 -1.52
CA CYS A 138 -0.19 0.02 -2.47
C CYS A 138 1.24 -0.50 -2.26
N ALA A 139 1.51 -1.74 -2.69
CA ALA A 139 2.81 -2.38 -2.54
C ALA A 139 3.95 -1.67 -3.31
N GLU A 140 3.66 -0.83 -4.29
CA GLU A 140 4.66 -0.11 -5.08
C GLU A 140 5.15 1.16 -4.38
N VAL A 141 4.34 1.69 -3.47
CA VAL A 141 4.65 2.91 -2.71
C VAL A 141 5.02 2.62 -1.25
N SER A 142 4.60 1.47 -0.73
CA SER A 142 4.84 1.04 0.65
C SER A 142 5.66 -0.23 0.68
N GLN A 143 6.94 -0.11 1.06
CA GLN A 143 7.82 -1.26 1.28
C GLN A 143 7.24 -2.22 2.33
N TRP A 144 6.58 -1.68 3.36
CA TRP A 144 5.93 -2.49 4.39
C TRP A 144 4.75 -3.30 3.84
N THR A 145 3.88 -2.66 3.05
CA THR A 145 2.76 -3.37 2.42
C THR A 145 3.26 -4.43 1.45
N ARG A 146 4.27 -4.12 0.64
CA ARG A 146 4.93 -5.10 -0.24
C ARG A 146 5.50 -6.28 0.53
N LEU A 147 6.15 -6.01 1.66
CA LEU A 147 6.77 -7.01 2.51
C LEU A 147 5.71 -7.99 3.04
N CYS A 148 4.64 -7.48 3.65
CA CYS A 148 3.57 -8.30 4.22
C CYS A 148 2.71 -9.00 3.17
N GLU A 149 2.34 -8.30 2.10
CA GLU A 149 1.30 -8.75 1.17
C GLU A 149 1.83 -9.65 0.05
N LEU A 150 3.08 -9.42 -0.39
CA LEU A 150 3.64 -10.08 -1.57
C LEU A 150 4.89 -10.89 -1.23
N THR A 151 5.94 -10.25 -0.72
CA THR A 151 7.27 -10.89 -0.70
C THR A 151 7.43 -11.91 0.41
N ILE A 152 6.93 -11.68 1.63
CA ILE A 152 7.00 -12.70 2.70
C ILE A 152 6.21 -13.96 2.30
N PRO A 153 4.91 -13.89 1.95
CA PRO A 153 4.17 -15.09 1.54
C PRO A 153 4.88 -15.87 0.43
N LEU A 154 5.27 -15.20 -0.66
CA LEU A 154 5.94 -15.86 -1.77
C LEU A 154 7.29 -16.49 -1.38
N SER A 155 8.10 -15.77 -0.58
CA SER A 155 9.41 -16.25 -0.14
C SER A 155 9.31 -17.47 0.78
N ILE A 156 8.29 -17.51 1.65
CA ILE A 156 8.04 -18.67 2.51
C ILE A 156 7.51 -19.85 1.68
N GLU A 157 6.60 -19.63 0.74
CA GLU A 157 6.16 -20.71 -0.16
C GLU A 157 7.32 -21.33 -0.94
N ASN A 158 8.25 -20.51 -1.43
CA ASN A 158 9.46 -21.02 -2.10
C ASN A 158 10.39 -21.75 -1.12
N PHE A 159 10.60 -21.22 0.08
CA PHE A 159 11.38 -21.87 1.14
C PHE A 159 10.79 -23.22 1.55
N LEU A 160 9.47 -23.33 1.63
CA LEU A 160 8.81 -24.60 1.92
C LEU A 160 9.08 -25.61 0.81
N LYS A 161 8.99 -25.20 -0.47
CA LYS A 161 9.31 -26.04 -1.64
C LYS A 161 10.76 -26.54 -1.59
N GLU A 162 11.71 -25.63 -1.35
CA GLU A 162 13.14 -25.96 -1.27
C GLU A 162 13.48 -26.79 -0.02
N SER A 163 12.68 -26.70 1.06
CA SER A 163 12.94 -27.48 2.27
C SER A 163 12.76 -28.99 2.07
N CYS A 164 12.12 -29.44 0.98
CA CYS A 164 12.12 -30.84 0.58
C CYS A 164 13.54 -31.33 0.16
N ASP A 165 14.45 -30.41 -0.18
CA ASP A 165 15.86 -30.66 -0.48
C ASP A 165 16.76 -30.45 0.77
N GLN A 166 18.02 -30.89 0.73
CA GLN A 166 18.94 -30.77 1.86
C GLN A 166 19.42 -29.31 2.07
N HIS A 167 19.10 -28.75 3.25
CA HIS A 167 19.46 -27.41 3.79
C HIS A 167 18.93 -26.19 3.01
N PRO A 168 17.65 -25.80 3.19
CA PRO A 168 17.09 -24.61 2.53
C PRO A 168 17.71 -23.32 3.08
N ALA A 169 18.00 -22.38 2.18
CA ALA A 169 18.52 -21.07 2.55
C ALA A 169 17.43 -20.22 3.24
N ILE A 170 17.79 -19.46 4.29
CA ILE A 170 16.81 -18.60 4.96
C ILE A 170 16.39 -17.45 4.04
N PRO A 171 15.07 -17.22 3.88
CA PRO A 171 14.56 -16.11 3.09
C PRO A 171 15.04 -14.75 3.59
N THR A 172 15.55 -13.92 2.68
CA THR A 172 16.02 -12.57 3.00
C THR A 172 14.91 -11.68 3.55
N GLU A 173 13.67 -11.97 3.18
CA GLU A 173 12.44 -11.30 3.60
C GLU A 173 12.18 -11.49 5.10
N ILE A 174 12.53 -12.65 5.66
CA ILE A 174 12.43 -12.90 7.11
C ILE A 174 13.52 -12.16 7.87
N LEU A 175 14.74 -12.09 7.32
CA LEU A 175 15.81 -11.25 7.89
C LEU A 175 15.42 -9.76 7.88
N LYS A 176 14.75 -9.30 6.82
CA LYS A 176 14.19 -7.93 6.76
C LYS A 176 13.10 -7.72 7.82
N LEU A 177 12.27 -8.73 8.09
CA LEU A 177 11.25 -8.65 9.15
C LEU A 177 11.88 -8.59 10.55
N GLU A 178 12.86 -9.45 10.84
CA GLU A 178 13.62 -9.43 12.11
C GLU A 178 14.26 -8.06 12.32
N LYS A 179 14.94 -7.54 11.29
CA LYS A 179 15.51 -6.18 11.31
C LYS A 179 14.44 -5.12 11.53
N LYS A 180 13.26 -5.26 10.93
CA LYS A 180 12.17 -4.30 11.12
C LYS A 180 11.69 -4.26 12.56
N LEU A 181 11.62 -5.41 13.23
CA LEU A 181 11.23 -5.51 14.65
C LEU A 181 12.27 -4.88 15.59
N SER A 182 13.53 -4.74 15.15
CA SER A 182 14.58 -4.06 15.94
C SER A 182 14.59 -2.54 15.78
N GLU A 183 13.87 -2.00 14.80
CA GLU A 183 13.77 -0.55 14.60
C GLU A 183 12.94 0.13 15.69
N PRO A 184 13.23 1.40 16.04
CA PRO A 184 12.44 2.13 17.01
C PRO A 184 11.04 2.45 16.47
N VAL A 185 10.03 2.16 17.29
CA VAL A 185 8.62 2.41 16.97
C VAL A 185 8.33 3.91 17.02
N ARG A 186 7.50 4.39 16.08
CA ARG A 186 6.90 5.72 16.14
C ARG A 186 5.38 5.61 16.21
N VAL A 187 4.80 6.16 17.27
CA VAL A 187 3.34 6.23 17.44
C VAL A 187 2.85 7.69 17.58
N HIS A 188 1.55 7.92 17.39
CA HIS A 188 0.99 9.28 17.44
C HIS A 188 1.25 10.03 18.78
N ASN A 189 1.42 9.29 19.88
CA ASN A 189 1.74 9.82 21.21
C ASN A 189 3.17 9.46 21.66
N ASP A 190 4.11 9.33 20.72
CA ASP A 190 5.48 8.85 20.94
C ASP A 190 6.17 9.51 22.14
N ASP A 191 6.22 10.85 22.15
CA ASP A 191 6.89 11.62 23.21
C ASP A 191 6.28 11.34 24.60
N LYS A 192 4.95 11.22 24.68
CA LYS A 192 4.25 10.93 25.95
C LYS A 192 4.64 9.55 26.48
N LEU A 193 4.64 8.53 25.63
CA LEU A 193 4.95 7.15 26.00
C LEU A 193 6.43 6.97 26.34
N ARG A 194 7.34 7.58 25.57
CA ARG A 194 8.78 7.55 25.85
C ARG A 194 9.14 8.23 27.17
N ARG A 195 8.45 9.31 27.53
CA ARG A 195 8.58 9.93 28.86
C ARG A 195 8.07 9.02 29.98
N GLN A 196 7.01 8.25 29.73
CA GLN A 196 6.51 7.27 30.70
C GLN A 196 7.49 6.09 30.85
N LYS A 197 8.11 5.61 29.75
CA LYS A 197 9.15 4.57 29.79
C LYS A 197 10.35 5.04 30.61
N LEU A 198 10.80 6.27 30.40
CA LEU A 198 11.86 6.88 31.21
C LEU A 198 11.51 6.97 32.70
N LYS A 199 10.24 7.26 33.03
CA LYS A 199 9.79 7.27 34.43
C LYS A 199 9.84 5.87 35.05
N GLN A 200 9.38 4.85 34.34
CA GLN A 200 9.44 3.46 34.81
C GLN A 200 10.88 2.95 34.96
N GLN A 201 11.76 3.23 33.99
CA GLN A 201 13.18 2.85 34.08
C GLN A 201 13.89 3.52 35.26
N LYS A 202 13.58 4.79 35.54
CA LYS A 202 14.09 5.50 36.72
C LYS A 202 13.52 4.98 38.03
N ALA A 203 12.25 4.56 38.04
CA ALA A 203 11.62 3.96 39.21
C ALA A 203 12.14 2.54 39.50
N ALA A 204 12.49 1.78 38.46
CA ALA A 204 13.06 0.44 38.54
C ALA A 204 14.57 0.42 38.84
N GLY A 205 15.20 1.56 39.13
CA GLY A 205 16.62 1.63 39.50
C GLY A 205 17.63 1.39 38.36
N VAL A 206 17.18 1.34 37.10
CA VAL A 206 18.05 1.16 35.93
C VAL A 206 18.65 2.52 35.53
N GLY A 207 19.67 2.97 36.24
CA GLY A 207 20.49 4.12 35.85
C GLY A 207 21.50 3.75 34.75
N PRO A 208 21.94 4.70 33.90
CA PRO A 208 23.00 4.43 32.93
C PRO A 208 24.31 4.13 33.66
N THR A 209 24.93 2.99 33.34
CA THR A 209 26.25 2.58 33.84
C THR A 209 27.32 3.60 33.44
N LEU A 210 27.77 4.39 34.41
CA LEU A 210 29.08 5.05 34.37
C LEU A 210 29.99 4.26 35.30
N ALA A 211 31.03 3.67 34.72
CA ALA A 211 32.04 2.89 35.40
C ALA A 211 32.94 3.77 36.29
N GLN A 212 33.13 3.37 37.55
CA GLN A 212 34.44 3.13 38.20
C GLN A 212 34.27 2.84 39.72
N GLU A 213 34.78 1.67 40.14
CA GLU A 213 35.53 1.30 41.37
C GLU A 213 35.25 2.06 42.70
N LYS A 214 35.17 1.48 43.91
CA LYS A 214 35.65 0.20 44.48
C LYS A 214 35.18 0.08 45.96
N LEU A 215 34.92 -1.17 46.37
CA LEU A 215 35.28 -1.85 47.65
C LEU A 215 34.54 -1.66 49.01
N LYS A 216 34.21 -2.86 49.55
CA LYS A 216 34.01 -3.33 50.95
C LYS A 216 32.62 -3.09 51.57
N SER A 217 31.94 -4.03 52.23
CA SER A 217 32.29 -5.36 52.78
C SER A 217 31.01 -6.07 53.29
N GLN A 218 30.97 -7.40 53.16
CA GLN A 218 30.25 -8.47 53.89
C GLN A 218 29.08 -8.14 54.87
N ALA A 219 27.94 -8.83 54.72
CA ALA A 219 27.51 -9.95 55.62
C ALA A 219 26.09 -10.49 55.33
N HIS A 220 25.99 -11.83 55.27
CA HIS A 220 24.94 -12.77 55.74
C HIS A 220 23.45 -12.72 55.28
N ILE A 221 23.06 -13.86 54.63
CA ILE A 221 21.87 -14.74 54.79
C ILE A 221 20.46 -14.09 54.85
N GLN A 222 19.56 -14.43 53.91
CA GLN A 222 18.60 -15.55 54.03
C GLN A 222 17.66 -15.64 52.81
N GLU A 223 17.48 -16.85 52.30
CA GLU A 223 16.42 -17.19 51.35
C GLU A 223 15.03 -16.95 51.98
N THR A 224 14.18 -16.23 51.27
CA THR A 224 12.72 -16.38 51.39
C THR A 224 12.12 -16.28 49.99
N SER A 225 11.38 -17.32 49.63
CA SER A 225 10.54 -17.46 48.46
C SER A 225 9.32 -16.56 48.58
N GLU A 226 9.15 -15.55 47.73
CA GLU A 226 7.89 -14.83 47.59
C GLU A 226 7.65 -14.46 46.12
N ASP A 227 6.58 -15.06 45.58
CA ASP A 227 5.68 -14.62 44.51
C ASP A 227 6.19 -13.74 43.36
N GLN A 228 6.01 -14.25 42.14
CA GLN A 228 6.12 -13.49 40.89
C GLN A 228 5.08 -12.36 40.85
N ASP A 229 5.50 -11.17 41.27
CA ASP A 229 4.75 -9.92 41.21
C ASP A 229 4.41 -9.56 39.74
N PRO A 230 3.18 -9.09 39.41
CA PRO A 230 2.78 -8.69 38.04
C PRO A 230 3.53 -7.45 37.48
N SER A 231 4.57 -6.98 38.18
CA SER A 231 5.25 -5.70 37.97
C SER A 231 6.44 -5.76 36.99
N SER A 232 6.79 -6.92 36.44
CA SER A 232 7.97 -7.07 35.55
C SER A 232 7.72 -6.79 34.06
N GLN A 233 6.47 -6.59 33.62
CA GLN A 233 6.16 -6.39 32.21
C GLN A 233 6.60 -5.00 31.70
N SER A 234 7.21 -4.96 30.50
CA SER A 234 7.63 -3.69 29.88
C SER A 234 6.45 -2.74 29.65
N LEU A 235 6.71 -1.42 29.65
CA LEU A 235 5.68 -0.42 29.39
C LEU A 235 4.92 -0.71 28.10
N GLU A 236 5.66 -1.08 27.06
CA GLU A 236 5.12 -1.38 25.75
C GLU A 236 4.10 -2.52 25.81
N LEU A 237 4.41 -3.61 26.53
CA LEU A 237 3.47 -4.71 26.76
C LEU A 237 2.23 -4.23 27.50
N GLN A 238 2.40 -3.47 28.59
CA GLN A 238 1.27 -2.92 29.35
C GLN A 238 0.35 -2.04 28.47
N VAL A 239 0.94 -1.18 27.64
CA VAL A 239 0.21 -0.29 26.72
C VAL A 239 -0.46 -1.07 25.59
N ALA A 240 0.17 -2.14 25.11
CA ALA A 240 -0.37 -2.99 24.06
C ALA A 240 -1.59 -3.78 24.55
N PHE A 241 -1.47 -4.48 25.68
CA PHE A 241 -2.53 -5.35 26.21
C PHE A 241 -3.68 -4.56 26.84
N SER A 242 -3.44 -3.38 27.40
CA SER A 242 -4.52 -2.50 27.89
C SER A 242 -5.46 -2.00 26.80
N LYS A 243 -5.03 -2.02 25.52
CA LYS A 243 -5.93 -1.75 24.39
C LYS A 243 -6.74 -2.97 23.95
N LEU A 244 -6.23 -4.17 24.21
CA LEU A 244 -6.91 -5.42 23.84
C LEU A 244 -7.99 -5.79 24.86
N THR A 245 -7.84 -5.38 26.12
CA THR A 245 -8.86 -5.54 27.16
C THR A 245 -9.85 -4.37 27.10
N VAL A 246 -11.13 -4.65 26.83
CA VAL A 246 -12.21 -3.66 26.65
C VAL A 246 -12.61 -2.94 27.96
N GLN A 247 -11.70 -2.83 28.94
CA GLN A 247 -11.95 -2.09 30.18
C GLN A 247 -11.44 -0.65 30.04
N GLU A 248 -12.37 0.28 29.79
CA GLU A 248 -12.12 1.71 29.96
C GLU A 248 -11.88 2.00 31.45
N HIS A 249 -10.60 2.01 31.87
CA HIS A 249 -10.23 2.63 33.13
C HIS A 249 -9.97 4.13 32.90
N PRO A 250 -10.65 5.03 33.63
CA PRO A 250 -10.33 6.46 33.58
C PRO A 250 -8.95 6.66 34.19
N ALA A 251 -7.96 6.99 33.35
CA ALA A 251 -6.63 7.32 33.82
C ALA A 251 -6.68 8.59 34.68
N ALA A 252 -6.36 8.44 35.97
CA ALA A 252 -6.24 9.54 36.92
C ALA A 252 -5.21 10.58 36.42
N LEU A 253 -5.61 11.85 36.45
CA LEU A 253 -4.77 13.00 36.14
C LEU A 253 -3.76 13.25 37.28
N ASN A 254 -2.65 12.51 37.29
CA ASN A 254 -1.53 12.84 38.18
C ASN A 254 -0.74 14.03 37.61
N ARG A 255 -0.71 15.15 38.36
CA ARG A 255 0.06 16.36 38.03
C ARG A 255 1.57 16.04 37.97
N GLU A 256 2.22 16.46 36.88
CA GLU A 256 3.61 16.13 36.58
C GLU A 256 4.63 16.94 37.41
N PRO A 257 5.73 16.31 37.90
CA PRO A 257 6.86 17.02 38.48
C PRO A 257 7.64 17.86 37.45
N ALA A 258 8.10 19.05 37.86
CA ALA A 258 8.69 20.07 36.97
C ALA A 258 10.04 19.69 36.30
N HIS A 259 10.73 18.66 36.78
CA HIS A 259 12.07 18.28 36.29
C HIS A 259 12.07 17.49 34.97
N ILE A 260 10.92 16.92 34.56
CA ILE A 260 10.81 16.06 33.36
C ILE A 260 10.56 16.85 32.08
N ARG A 261 10.17 18.14 32.18
CA ARG A 261 9.97 19.03 31.03
C ARG A 261 11.26 19.46 30.33
N ARG A 262 12.44 19.13 30.87
CA ARG A 262 13.74 19.60 30.37
C ARG A 262 14.51 18.61 29.47
N ALA A 263 14.06 17.37 29.31
CA ALA A 263 14.70 16.42 28.38
C ALA A 263 14.28 16.71 26.93
N GLY A 264 15.25 17.00 26.06
CA GLY A 264 15.05 17.12 24.61
C GLY A 264 14.63 15.78 23.99
N ALA A 265 13.86 15.81 22.89
CA ALA A 265 13.26 14.62 22.28
C ALA A 265 14.27 13.52 21.88
N CYS A 266 15.53 13.87 21.59
CA CYS A 266 16.58 12.90 21.27
C CYS A 266 17.10 12.12 22.49
N ALA A 267 16.83 12.58 23.72
CA ALA A 267 17.33 11.96 24.97
C ALA A 267 16.33 10.99 25.64
N LEU A 268 15.18 10.73 25.02
CA LEU A 268 14.18 9.80 25.54
C LEU A 268 14.48 8.36 25.08
N PRO A 269 14.22 7.32 25.89
CA PRO A 269 14.41 5.94 25.47
C PRO A 269 13.50 5.61 24.28
N PRO A 270 13.96 4.84 23.26
CA PRO A 270 13.13 4.44 22.15
C PRO A 270 12.02 3.46 22.61
N LEU A 271 10.91 3.43 21.87
CA LEU A 271 9.88 2.40 22.03
C LEU A 271 10.22 1.21 21.15
N GLU A 272 9.96 0.01 21.67
CA GLU A 272 10.23 -1.25 20.97
C GLU A 272 8.96 -1.84 20.37
N HIS A 273 9.13 -2.67 19.35
CA HIS A 273 8.02 -3.41 18.76
C HIS A 273 7.46 -4.45 19.73
N VAL A 274 6.14 -4.39 19.95
CA VAL A 274 5.36 -5.50 20.54
C VAL A 274 4.79 -6.36 19.42
N PHE A 275 4.28 -5.68 18.39
CA PHE A 275 3.61 -6.21 17.21
C PHE A 275 4.29 -5.66 15.95
N ALA A 276 3.92 -6.19 14.78
CA ALA A 276 4.63 -6.00 13.52
C ALA A 276 4.75 -4.52 13.11
N GLU A 277 3.69 -3.72 13.24
CA GLU A 277 3.71 -2.28 12.93
C GLU A 277 4.16 -1.39 14.10
N GLY A 278 4.21 -1.92 15.33
CA GLY A 278 4.60 -1.16 16.51
C GLY A 278 4.04 -1.71 17.81
N LEU A 279 3.30 -0.88 18.56
CA LEU A 279 2.75 -1.27 19.87
C LEU A 279 1.39 -1.97 19.80
N TYR A 280 0.69 -1.87 18.67
CA TYR A 280 -0.71 -2.28 18.57
C TYR A 280 -0.84 -3.45 17.62
N PHE A 281 -1.70 -4.40 17.98
CA PHE A 281 -2.05 -5.53 17.15
C PHE A 281 -2.87 -5.04 15.95
N THR A 282 -2.43 -5.39 14.74
CA THR A 282 -3.02 -4.90 13.49
C THR A 282 -3.23 -6.03 12.49
N LEU A 283 -3.82 -5.69 11.35
CA LEU A 283 -3.98 -6.61 10.24
C LEU A 283 -2.63 -7.13 9.72
N ALA A 284 -1.55 -6.37 9.84
CA ALA A 284 -0.21 -6.84 9.48
C ALA A 284 0.20 -8.06 10.30
N ASP A 285 -0.13 -8.11 11.60
CA ASP A 285 0.17 -9.26 12.45
C ASP A 285 -0.59 -10.51 12.01
N LEU A 286 -1.88 -10.36 11.67
CA LEU A 286 -2.71 -11.45 11.16
C LEU A 286 -2.23 -11.97 9.80
N VAL A 287 -1.69 -11.08 8.94
CA VAL A 287 -1.08 -11.48 7.67
C VAL A 287 0.22 -12.24 7.87
N LEU A 288 1.08 -11.78 8.78
CA LEU A 288 2.39 -12.38 9.00
C LEU A 288 2.31 -13.70 9.78
N LEU A 289 1.31 -13.88 10.66
CA LEU A 289 1.27 -15.01 11.57
C LEU A 289 1.27 -16.39 10.88
N PRO A 290 0.40 -16.69 9.89
CA PRO A 290 0.47 -17.97 9.18
C PRO A 290 1.81 -18.16 8.46
N CYS A 291 2.34 -17.10 7.84
CA CYS A 291 3.62 -17.15 7.12
C CYS A 291 4.79 -17.49 8.06
N VAL A 292 4.88 -16.77 9.18
CA VAL A 292 5.94 -16.97 10.18
C VAL A 292 5.78 -18.30 10.90
N HIS A 293 4.54 -18.75 11.16
CA HIS A 293 4.28 -20.07 11.73
C HIS A 293 4.94 -21.16 10.88
N HIS A 294 4.65 -21.20 9.57
CA HIS A 294 5.20 -22.22 8.69
C HIS A 294 6.73 -22.13 8.54
N PHE A 295 7.28 -20.92 8.52
CA PHE A 295 8.73 -20.71 8.60
C PHE A 295 9.33 -21.34 9.87
N LEU A 296 8.78 -21.00 11.04
CA LEU A 296 9.27 -21.51 12.33
C LEU A 296 9.12 -23.02 12.47
N VAL A 297 8.06 -23.62 11.91
CA VAL A 297 7.89 -25.09 11.90
C VAL A 297 9.08 -25.76 11.21
N VAL A 298 9.54 -25.23 10.08
CA VAL A 298 10.70 -25.75 9.37
C VAL A 298 12.00 -25.45 10.13
N ILE A 299 12.17 -24.23 10.65
CA ILE A 299 13.36 -23.87 11.44
C ILE A 299 13.51 -24.80 12.65
N CYS A 300 12.45 -24.99 13.45
CA CYS A 300 12.52 -25.86 14.62
C CYS A 300 12.76 -27.33 14.28
N LYS A 301 12.31 -27.81 13.11
CA LYS A 301 12.47 -29.21 12.69
C LYS A 301 13.79 -29.51 11.99
N LYS A 302 14.27 -28.60 11.15
CA LYS A 302 15.39 -28.85 10.22
C LYS A 302 16.63 -27.99 10.48
N LEU A 303 16.48 -26.82 11.12
CA LEU A 303 17.54 -25.81 11.30
C LEU A 303 17.50 -25.22 12.73
N SER A 304 17.34 -26.08 13.73
CA SER A 304 17.05 -25.67 15.12
C SER A 304 18.12 -24.73 15.71
N GLU A 305 19.37 -24.92 15.29
CA GLU A 305 20.53 -24.11 15.64
C GLU A 305 20.44 -22.67 15.12
N ARG A 306 19.69 -22.44 14.04
CA ARG A 306 19.49 -21.11 13.45
C ARG A 306 18.36 -20.32 14.10
N LEU A 307 17.56 -20.94 14.98
CA LEU A 307 16.49 -20.24 15.69
C LEU A 307 17.00 -19.05 16.51
N VAL A 308 18.25 -19.13 17.00
CA VAL A 308 18.91 -18.05 17.75
C VAL A 308 19.16 -16.78 16.92
N GLU A 309 19.06 -16.86 15.58
CA GLU A 309 19.15 -15.71 14.68
C GLU A 309 17.87 -14.86 14.68
N PHE A 310 16.76 -15.35 15.25
CA PHE A 310 15.43 -14.71 15.20
C PHE A 310 14.79 -14.44 16.58
N PRO A 311 15.51 -13.83 17.54
CA PRO A 311 14.98 -13.60 18.88
C PRO A 311 13.74 -12.70 18.89
N LEU A 312 13.68 -11.66 18.06
CA LEU A 312 12.55 -10.72 18.04
C LEU A 312 11.32 -11.32 17.36
N LEU A 313 11.52 -12.09 16.28
CA LEU A 313 10.45 -12.82 15.63
C LEU A 313 9.87 -13.90 16.53
N ALA A 314 10.70 -14.64 17.27
CA ALA A 314 10.25 -15.62 18.25
C ALA A 314 9.43 -14.97 19.37
N ALA A 315 9.92 -13.85 19.93
CA ALA A 315 9.20 -13.08 20.94
C ALA A 315 7.88 -12.48 20.40
N TRP A 316 7.88 -11.96 19.17
CA TRP A 316 6.66 -11.53 18.48
C TRP A 316 5.66 -12.68 18.33
N TYR A 317 6.12 -13.85 17.90
CA TYR A 317 5.28 -15.02 17.69
C TYR A 317 4.65 -15.54 18.98
N GLN A 318 5.36 -15.47 20.12
CA GLN A 318 4.79 -15.77 21.44
C GLN A 318 3.73 -14.73 21.85
N ARG A 319 4.05 -13.43 21.73
CA ARG A 319 3.13 -12.34 22.10
C ARG A 319 1.84 -12.33 21.30
N VAL A 320 1.90 -12.65 20.01
CA VAL A 320 0.69 -12.75 19.16
C VAL A 320 -0.27 -13.83 19.67
N GLN A 321 0.23 -14.91 20.27
CA GLN A 321 -0.63 -15.98 20.82
C GLN A 321 -1.41 -15.54 22.06
N GLU A 322 -0.97 -14.50 22.76
CA GLU A 322 -1.65 -13.94 23.93
C GLU A 322 -2.82 -13.03 23.53
N VAL A 323 -2.91 -12.64 22.26
CA VAL A 323 -3.99 -11.79 21.75
C VAL A 323 -5.32 -12.57 21.77
N PRO A 324 -6.38 -12.02 22.37
CA PRO A 324 -7.69 -12.66 22.39
C PRO A 324 -8.18 -13.03 20.99
N GLY A 325 -8.67 -14.26 20.83
CA GLY A 325 -9.19 -14.80 19.57
C GLY A 325 -8.13 -15.46 18.67
N VAL A 326 -6.83 -15.18 18.83
CA VAL A 326 -5.78 -15.75 17.98
C VAL A 326 -5.68 -17.27 18.14
N LYS A 327 -5.66 -17.78 19.38
CA LYS A 327 -5.62 -19.24 19.65
C LYS A 327 -6.83 -19.98 19.08
N THR A 328 -8.02 -19.39 19.21
CA THR A 328 -9.25 -19.95 18.65
C THR A 328 -9.19 -19.97 17.12
N ALA A 329 -8.74 -18.88 16.49
CA ALA A 329 -8.59 -18.79 15.05
C ALA A 329 -7.57 -19.81 14.51
N ALA A 330 -6.42 -19.92 15.17
CA ALA A 330 -5.36 -20.87 14.84
C ALA A 330 -5.86 -22.32 14.89
N SER A 331 -6.55 -22.70 15.98
CA SER A 331 -7.13 -24.04 16.11
C SER A 331 -8.10 -24.36 14.98
N ARG A 332 -8.99 -23.42 14.61
CA ARG A 332 -9.93 -23.57 13.49
C ARG A 332 -9.26 -23.67 12.12
N CYS A 333 -8.06 -23.12 11.98
CA CYS A 333 -7.27 -23.16 10.74
C CYS A 333 -6.22 -24.28 10.73
N GLY A 334 -6.22 -25.18 11.72
CA GLY A 334 -5.23 -26.27 11.82
C GLY A 334 -3.82 -25.82 12.18
N ILE A 335 -3.64 -24.59 12.67
CA ILE A 335 -2.35 -24.07 13.15
C ILE A 335 -2.16 -24.53 14.60
N GLN A 336 -1.13 -25.35 14.81
CA GLN A 336 -0.70 -25.78 16.14
C GLN A 336 0.52 -24.96 16.55
N PHE A 337 0.35 -24.06 17.53
CA PHE A 337 1.44 -23.19 17.95
C PHE A 337 2.64 -23.98 18.49
N LEU A 338 3.83 -23.46 18.17
CA LEU A 338 5.09 -24.02 18.61
C LEU A 338 5.42 -23.46 19.99
N HIS A 339 5.90 -24.33 20.88
CA HIS A 339 6.52 -23.90 22.12
C HIS A 339 7.99 -23.57 21.84
N LEU A 340 8.30 -22.28 21.72
CA LEU A 340 9.68 -21.82 21.51
C LEU A 340 10.38 -21.62 22.87
N PRO A 341 11.70 -21.89 22.96
CA PRO A 341 12.48 -21.53 24.14
C PRO A 341 12.57 -20.01 24.31
N GLU A 342 12.72 -19.53 25.55
CA GLU A 342 13.05 -18.12 25.79
C GLU A 342 14.45 -17.82 25.26
N LEU A 343 14.51 -17.03 24.18
CA LEU A 343 15.75 -16.58 23.59
C LEU A 343 16.14 -15.24 24.22
N PRO A 344 17.40 -15.07 24.68
CA PRO A 344 17.85 -13.80 25.21
C PRO A 344 17.80 -12.74 24.09
N THR A 345 16.96 -11.72 24.26
CA THR A 345 16.97 -10.51 23.45
C THR A 345 18.22 -9.71 23.83
N THR A 346 19.38 -10.14 23.35
CA THR A 346 20.60 -9.34 23.51
C THR A 346 20.45 -8.10 22.65
N SER A 347 20.52 -6.92 23.28
CA SER A 347 20.76 -5.66 22.58
C SER A 347 22.17 -5.71 21.99
N SER A 348 22.34 -6.44 20.90
CA SER A 348 23.62 -6.56 20.21
C SER A 348 23.94 -5.23 19.53
N GLU A 349 24.87 -4.49 20.11
CA GLU A 349 25.60 -3.40 19.46
C GLU A 349 26.56 -3.90 18.35
N GLN A 350 26.52 -5.18 17.96
CA GLN A 350 27.27 -5.64 16.80
C GLN A 350 26.38 -5.51 15.57
N HIS A 351 26.40 -4.31 14.98
CA HIS A 351 25.99 -4.10 13.61
C HIS A 351 26.99 -4.80 12.68
N PRO A 352 26.64 -5.91 11.99
CA PRO A 352 27.29 -6.17 10.72
C PRO A 352 26.76 -5.09 9.77
N LYS A 353 27.65 -4.23 9.27
CA LYS A 353 27.34 -3.33 8.15
C LYS A 353 27.04 -4.18 6.90
N PHE A 354 25.85 -4.75 6.83
CA PHE A 354 25.23 -5.07 5.56
C PHE A 354 24.60 -3.78 5.06
N SER A 355 25.13 -3.29 3.94
CA SER A 355 24.61 -2.12 3.23
C SER A 355 23.11 -2.28 3.07
N GLU A 356 22.35 -1.46 3.81
CA GLU A 356 21.08 -1.00 3.31
C GLU A 356 21.32 -0.53 1.89
N ALA A 357 20.55 -1.04 0.93
CA ALA A 357 20.19 -0.25 -0.22
C ALA A 357 19.31 0.92 0.25
N ALA A 358 19.87 1.77 1.13
CA ALA A 358 19.62 3.19 1.11
C ALA A 358 19.82 3.59 -0.34
N GLY A 359 18.85 4.31 -0.92
CA GLY A 359 18.99 4.84 -2.27
C GLY A 359 20.40 5.40 -2.40
N ALA A 360 21.17 4.83 -3.33
CA ALA A 360 22.62 4.98 -3.39
C ALA A 360 23.02 6.40 -3.00
N GLU A 361 23.62 6.56 -1.81
CA GLU A 361 24.46 7.72 -1.56
C GLU A 361 25.70 7.50 -2.42
N GLU A 362 25.54 7.79 -3.72
CA GLU A 362 26.62 7.82 -4.68
C GLU A 362 27.63 8.85 -4.20
N HIS A 363 28.90 8.42 -4.17
CA HIS A 363 30.07 9.27 -4.06
C HIS A 363 29.81 10.59 -4.78
N SER A 364 29.98 11.71 -4.08
CA SER A 364 29.87 13.03 -4.68
C SER A 364 30.94 13.16 -5.76
N ASP A 365 30.57 12.88 -7.00
CA ASP A 365 31.42 13.14 -8.15
C ASP A 365 31.72 14.65 -8.18
N PRO A 366 32.99 15.06 -7.95
CA PRO A 366 33.38 16.47 -7.94
C PRO A 366 33.24 17.13 -9.32
N SER A 367 32.97 16.37 -10.39
CA SER A 367 32.68 16.89 -11.74
C SER A 367 31.20 17.21 -11.99
N PHE A 368 30.30 16.95 -11.04
CA PHE A 368 28.87 17.14 -11.23
C PHE A 368 28.47 18.63 -11.28
N ILE A 369 28.25 19.14 -12.48
CA ILE A 369 27.62 20.45 -12.70
C ILE A 369 26.10 20.27 -12.56
N GLY A 370 25.58 20.43 -11.34
CA GLY A 370 24.17 20.13 -11.03
C GLY A 370 23.17 21.16 -11.58
N GLY A 371 22.17 20.70 -12.32
CA GLY A 371 21.00 21.50 -12.73
C GLY A 371 20.34 20.97 -14.01
N PRO A 372 19.09 21.38 -14.32
CA PRO A 372 18.37 20.87 -15.49
C PRO A 372 19.05 21.29 -16.80
N ARG A 373 19.64 22.50 -16.85
CA ARG A 373 20.30 23.01 -18.06
C ARG A 373 21.53 22.18 -18.45
N PRO A 374 22.53 21.93 -17.57
CA PRO A 374 23.63 21.02 -17.88
C PRO A 374 23.14 19.64 -18.34
N THR A 375 22.15 19.06 -17.66
CA THR A 375 21.60 17.74 -18.04
C THR A 375 20.95 17.77 -19.42
N MET A 376 20.20 18.82 -19.76
CA MET A 376 19.59 19.00 -21.07
C MET A 376 20.63 19.25 -22.16
N THR A 377 21.66 20.05 -21.89
CA THR A 377 22.77 20.28 -22.84
C THR A 377 23.48 18.96 -23.15
N LYS A 378 23.76 18.13 -22.13
CA LYS A 378 24.38 16.81 -22.30
C LYS A 378 23.54 15.89 -23.18
N LEU A 379 22.21 15.90 -23.03
CA LEU A 379 21.29 15.14 -23.90
C LEU A 379 21.36 15.65 -25.35
N MET A 380 21.31 16.98 -25.54
CA MET A 380 21.39 17.62 -26.85
C MET A 380 22.71 17.29 -27.58
N GLU A 381 23.85 17.34 -26.89
CA GLU A 381 25.17 16.96 -27.42
C GLU A 381 25.24 15.48 -27.88
N LYS A 382 24.35 14.63 -27.37
CA LYS A 382 24.19 13.22 -27.78
C LYS A 382 23.04 13.01 -28.77
N GLY A 383 22.49 14.09 -29.34
CA GLY A 383 21.42 14.03 -30.34
C GLY A 383 20.04 13.71 -29.76
N ILE A 384 19.85 13.85 -28.44
CA ILE A 384 18.56 13.67 -27.78
C ILE A 384 17.93 15.04 -27.59
N GLU A 385 17.01 15.40 -28.48
CA GLU A 385 16.32 16.68 -28.48
C GLU A 385 14.87 16.57 -28.01
N VAL A 386 14.32 17.70 -27.53
CA VAL A 386 12.91 17.81 -27.14
C VAL A 386 12.05 17.76 -28.41
N MET A 387 11.33 16.67 -28.61
CA MET A 387 10.46 16.49 -29.78
C MET A 387 9.04 16.09 -29.37
N PHE A 388 8.06 16.84 -29.85
CA PHE A 388 6.65 16.50 -29.75
C PHE A 388 6.11 16.12 -31.13
N SER A 389 5.30 15.06 -31.17
CA SER A 389 4.50 14.73 -32.34
C SER A 389 3.32 15.70 -32.47
N PRO A 390 2.86 16.01 -33.70
CA PRO A 390 1.69 16.85 -33.89
C PRO A 390 0.43 16.20 -33.30
N HIS A 391 -0.46 17.01 -32.74
CA HIS A 391 -1.73 16.50 -32.21
C HIS A 391 -2.61 15.99 -33.37
N PRO A 392 -3.15 14.75 -33.29
CA PRO A 392 -3.82 14.14 -34.44
C PRO A 392 -5.16 14.79 -34.82
N CYS A 393 -5.84 15.45 -33.88
CA CYS A 393 -6.97 16.33 -34.20
C CYS A 393 -7.23 17.40 -33.13
N PRO A 394 -6.54 18.56 -33.19
CA PRO A 394 -6.56 19.56 -32.12
C PRO A 394 -7.90 20.29 -31.98
N ALA A 395 -8.74 20.28 -33.02
CA ALA A 395 -10.05 20.94 -33.03
C ALA A 395 -11.20 20.00 -32.61
N TRP A 396 -10.96 18.70 -32.47
CA TRP A 396 -12.01 17.75 -32.14
C TRP A 396 -12.43 17.88 -30.68
N THR A 397 -13.75 17.89 -30.44
CA THR A 397 -14.32 17.96 -29.10
C THR A 397 -15.58 17.11 -29.01
N LEU A 398 -15.83 16.52 -27.83
CA LEU A 398 -17.12 15.93 -27.53
C LEU A 398 -18.18 17.02 -27.38
N ASP A 399 -19.38 16.75 -27.87
CA ASP A 399 -20.55 17.59 -27.56
C ASP A 399 -21.01 17.31 -26.13
N TRP A 400 -20.30 17.90 -25.17
CA TRP A 400 -20.58 17.80 -23.74
C TRP A 400 -21.97 18.29 -23.34
N ASN A 401 -22.69 19.00 -24.20
CA ASN A 401 -24.05 19.46 -23.92
C ASN A 401 -25.11 18.43 -24.32
N ARG A 402 -24.81 17.53 -25.27
CA ARG A 402 -25.69 16.42 -25.67
C ARG A 402 -25.49 15.16 -24.82
N LEU A 403 -24.34 15.02 -24.19
CA LEU A 403 -24.05 13.87 -23.33
C LEU A 403 -24.87 13.94 -22.01
N PRO A 404 -25.34 12.80 -21.48
CA PRO A 404 -26.01 12.77 -20.19
C PRO A 404 -25.13 13.37 -19.08
N ALA A 405 -25.74 14.03 -18.10
CA ALA A 405 -25.02 14.73 -17.04
C ALA A 405 -24.05 13.82 -16.27
N ALA A 406 -24.42 12.57 -16.02
CA ALA A 406 -23.58 11.60 -15.31
C ALA A 406 -22.29 11.21 -16.06
N VAL A 407 -22.20 11.41 -17.39
CA VAL A 407 -20.95 11.26 -18.17
C VAL A 407 -19.99 12.42 -17.88
N SER A 408 -20.53 13.61 -17.59
CA SER A 408 -19.74 14.82 -17.39
C SER A 408 -18.93 14.80 -16.09
N PRO A 409 -17.66 15.24 -16.11
CA PRO A 409 -16.87 15.47 -14.89
C PRO A 409 -17.49 16.45 -13.88
N LYS A 410 -18.44 17.28 -14.31
CA LYS A 410 -19.14 18.25 -13.46
C LYS A 410 -19.93 17.59 -12.32
N GLU A 411 -20.40 16.36 -12.55
CA GLU A 411 -21.25 15.62 -11.60
C GLU A 411 -20.44 14.80 -10.58
N ASP A 412 -19.11 14.75 -10.67
CA ASP A 412 -18.28 14.14 -9.62
C ASP A 412 -18.25 15.04 -8.36
N LYS A 413 -18.99 14.65 -7.31
CA LYS A 413 -18.96 15.30 -5.99
C LYS A 413 -17.61 15.02 -5.33
N MET A 414 -16.75 16.03 -5.21
CA MET A 414 -15.37 15.83 -4.76
C MET A 414 -15.23 15.83 -3.23
N ASN A 415 -14.65 14.77 -2.65
CA ASN A 415 -14.15 14.87 -1.26
C ASN A 415 -12.77 15.53 -1.30
N ARG A 416 -12.62 16.70 -0.65
CA ARG A 416 -11.30 17.23 -0.31
C ARG A 416 -10.59 16.20 0.56
N THR A 417 -9.67 15.45 -0.04
CA THR A 417 -8.68 14.72 0.73
C THR A 417 -7.75 15.79 1.28
N PHE A 418 -7.62 15.90 2.61
CA PHE A 418 -6.60 16.73 3.22
C PHE A 418 -5.24 16.24 2.71
N ILE A 419 -4.71 16.89 1.67
CA ILE A 419 -3.28 16.86 1.41
C ILE A 419 -2.68 17.50 2.66
N PHE A 420 -2.02 16.69 3.49
CA PHE A 420 -1.12 17.20 4.51
C PHE A 420 -0.02 17.95 3.76
N ARG A 421 -0.28 19.21 3.42
CA ARG A 421 0.77 20.17 3.12
C ARG A 421 1.50 20.33 4.44
N GLN A 422 2.63 19.65 4.62
CA GLN A 422 3.63 20.16 5.55
C GLN A 422 3.94 21.58 5.08
N ARG A 423 3.34 22.56 5.74
CA ARG A 423 3.78 23.94 5.63
C ARG A 423 5.15 23.98 6.28
N THR A 424 6.20 23.81 5.48
CA THR A 424 7.50 24.38 5.81
C THR A 424 7.35 25.89 5.67
N SER A 425 6.90 26.54 6.74
CA SER A 425 6.94 28.00 6.82
C SER A 425 8.35 28.44 7.15
N THR A 426 9.20 28.61 6.14
CA THR A 426 10.32 29.54 6.23
C THR A 426 9.78 30.93 5.91
N GLN A 427 9.32 31.64 6.94
CA GLN A 427 9.23 33.09 6.89
C GLN A 427 10.31 33.65 7.80
N HIS A 428 11.28 34.32 7.19
CA HIS A 428 12.12 35.31 7.86
C HIS A 428 11.21 36.34 8.54
N LYS A 429 11.30 36.47 9.86
CA LYS A 429 11.02 37.72 10.56
C LYS A 429 12.04 37.93 11.68
N THR A 430 12.57 39.13 11.64
CA THR A 430 13.52 39.80 12.52
C THR A 430 12.97 39.98 13.95
N SER A 431 13.91 39.90 14.90
CA SER A 431 14.02 40.60 16.19
C SER A 431 12.82 40.71 17.17
N GLU A 432 13.16 40.38 18.43
CA GLU A 432 12.57 40.80 19.73
C GLU A 432 11.50 39.92 20.41
N ARG A 433 11.78 39.61 21.70
CA ARG A 433 11.02 38.84 22.70
C ARG A 433 10.20 39.79 23.60
N PRO A 434 9.49 39.32 24.65
CA PRO A 434 8.41 38.31 24.74
C PRO A 434 7.20 38.83 25.57
N THR A 435 6.05 38.12 25.60
CA THR A 435 5.23 37.90 26.83
C THR A 435 3.97 37.04 26.60
N GLN A 436 3.87 35.99 27.44
CA GLN A 436 2.71 35.25 27.97
C GLN A 436 1.71 34.44 27.08
N PRO A 437 1.20 33.29 27.60
CA PRO A 437 0.51 32.27 26.81
C PRO A 437 -1.02 32.35 26.96
N TYR A 438 -1.74 32.45 25.84
CA TYR A 438 -3.20 32.30 25.82
C TYR A 438 -3.59 30.83 25.68
N VAL A 439 -4.11 30.27 26.77
CA VAL A 439 -4.72 28.93 26.84
C VAL A 439 -6.07 28.97 26.13
N ARG A 440 -6.21 28.29 24.98
CA ARG A 440 -7.53 27.89 24.46
C ARG A 440 -7.81 26.42 24.74
N ARG A 441 -8.63 26.24 25.77
CA ARG A 441 -9.44 25.08 26.14
C ARG A 441 -10.17 24.53 24.91
N TRP A 442 -9.79 23.34 24.46
CA TRP A 442 -10.54 22.60 23.43
C TRP A 442 -11.67 21.81 24.10
N ARG A 443 -12.91 22.15 23.74
CA ARG A 443 -14.10 21.36 24.08
C ARG A 443 -14.17 20.13 23.17
N GLY A 444 -14.50 19.00 23.78
CA GLY A 444 -14.63 17.70 23.11
C GLY A 444 -15.66 17.71 22.00
N TRP A 445 -15.47 16.80 21.04
CA TRP A 445 -16.46 16.45 20.04
C TRP A 445 -16.83 14.99 20.23
N SER A 446 -18.00 14.77 20.83
CA SER A 446 -18.84 13.60 20.59
C SER A 446 -19.68 13.90 19.34
N ALA A 447 -19.38 13.25 18.23
CA ALA A 447 -20.31 13.15 17.12
C ALA A 447 -19.91 11.97 16.24
N THR A 448 -20.86 11.06 16.03
CA THR A 448 -20.88 10.10 14.94
C THR A 448 -20.52 10.78 13.61
N PRO A 449 -19.80 10.13 12.67
CA PRO A 449 -19.48 10.75 11.40
C PRO A 449 -20.77 10.96 10.61
N LYS A 450 -21.32 12.18 10.62
CA LYS A 450 -22.25 12.61 9.57
C LYS A 450 -21.41 12.94 8.35
N GLU A 451 -21.64 12.20 7.27
CA GLU A 451 -21.16 12.57 5.93
C GLU A 451 -21.63 14.00 5.64
N VAL A 452 -20.68 14.92 5.52
CA VAL A 452 -20.98 16.28 5.06
C VAL A 452 -20.91 16.23 3.54
N GLU A 453 -22.05 16.25 2.86
CA GLU A 453 -22.09 16.46 1.42
C GLU A 453 -21.44 17.82 1.09
N GLN A 454 -20.31 17.81 0.37
CA GLN A 454 -19.62 19.02 -0.07
C GLN A 454 -19.41 19.01 -1.60
N GLY A 455 -19.43 20.21 -2.17
CA GLY A 455 -19.99 20.53 -3.50
C GLY A 455 -19.28 20.03 -4.76
N LYS A 456 -19.97 20.30 -5.89
CA LYS A 456 -19.55 19.99 -7.26
C LYS A 456 -18.21 20.64 -7.61
N MET A 457 -17.50 20.03 -8.56
CA MET A 457 -16.27 20.58 -9.13
C MET A 457 -16.51 22.01 -9.67
N SER A 458 -15.54 22.93 -9.52
CA SER A 458 -15.67 24.27 -10.11
C SER A 458 -15.77 24.19 -11.64
N SER A 459 -16.50 25.12 -12.25
CA SER A 459 -16.71 25.20 -13.70
C SER A 459 -15.40 25.14 -14.48
N ASP A 460 -14.39 25.91 -14.07
CA ASP A 460 -13.10 25.98 -14.76
C ASP A 460 -12.33 24.66 -14.68
N ARG A 461 -12.43 23.98 -13.54
CA ARG A 461 -11.77 22.69 -13.34
C ARG A 461 -12.48 21.60 -14.15
N ALA A 462 -13.80 21.66 -14.22
CA ALA A 462 -14.57 20.75 -15.05
C ALA A 462 -14.28 20.97 -16.54
N LEU A 463 -14.22 22.23 -17.01
CA LEU A 463 -13.86 22.56 -18.39
C LEU A 463 -12.46 22.03 -18.75
N ARG A 464 -11.46 22.27 -17.91
CA ARG A 464 -10.11 21.72 -18.10
C ARG A 464 -10.09 20.20 -18.11
N LYS A 465 -10.91 19.56 -17.28
CA LYS A 465 -11.05 18.09 -17.29
C LYS A 465 -11.71 17.61 -18.58
N GLN A 466 -12.77 18.27 -19.06
CA GLN A 466 -13.41 17.96 -20.35
C GLN A 466 -12.42 18.08 -21.52
N GLN A 467 -11.60 19.13 -21.53
CA GLN A 467 -10.54 19.30 -22.53
C GLN A 467 -9.50 18.17 -22.48
N GLN A 468 -9.04 17.78 -21.29
CA GLN A 468 -8.17 16.60 -21.15
C GLN A 468 -8.85 15.34 -21.72
N LEU A 469 -10.12 15.11 -21.37
CA LEU A 469 -10.88 13.95 -21.85
C LEU A 469 -11.04 13.94 -23.38
N ASN A 470 -11.25 15.10 -24.01
CA ASN A 470 -11.32 15.18 -25.48
C ASN A 470 -10.06 14.60 -26.14
N ASN A 471 -8.88 14.92 -25.59
CA ASN A 471 -7.61 14.45 -26.16
C ASN A 471 -7.48 12.92 -26.07
N LEU A 472 -7.70 12.35 -24.88
CA LEU A 472 -7.54 10.90 -24.69
C LEU A 472 -8.64 10.12 -25.42
N VAL A 473 -9.89 10.54 -25.30
CA VAL A 473 -11.03 9.85 -25.89
C VAL A 473 -10.94 9.87 -27.41
N TYR A 474 -10.46 10.97 -28.01
CA TYR A 474 -10.19 11.01 -29.45
C TYR A 474 -9.25 9.88 -29.86
N VAL A 475 -8.06 9.79 -29.24
CA VAL A 475 -7.07 8.77 -29.61
C VAL A 475 -7.61 7.37 -29.43
N VAL A 476 -8.26 7.08 -28.30
CA VAL A 476 -8.79 5.74 -28.00
C VAL A 476 -9.90 5.35 -28.98
N THR A 477 -10.86 6.23 -29.26
CA THR A 477 -11.99 5.94 -30.16
C THR A 477 -11.57 5.70 -31.60
N HIS A 478 -10.44 6.27 -32.04
CA HIS A 478 -9.89 6.04 -33.39
C HIS A 478 -8.98 4.81 -33.47
N GLN A 479 -8.60 4.22 -32.33
CA GLN A 479 -7.83 2.97 -32.28
C GLN A 479 -8.71 1.75 -31.97
N ALA A 480 -9.77 1.93 -31.18
CA ALA A 480 -10.63 0.87 -30.72
C ALA A 480 -11.47 0.25 -31.84
N ARG A 481 -11.65 -1.07 -31.77
CA ARG A 481 -12.50 -1.87 -32.65
C ARG A 481 -13.64 -2.50 -31.83
N PRO A 482 -14.80 -2.79 -32.44
CA PRO A 482 -15.83 -3.57 -31.78
C PRO A 482 -15.28 -4.89 -31.21
N GLY A 483 -15.61 -5.20 -29.96
CA GLY A 483 -15.10 -6.37 -29.23
C GLY A 483 -13.81 -6.11 -28.43
N ASP A 484 -13.16 -4.95 -28.61
CA ASP A 484 -11.95 -4.63 -27.85
C ASP A 484 -12.24 -4.50 -26.35
N ARG A 485 -11.23 -4.88 -25.56
CA ARG A 485 -11.20 -4.69 -24.12
C ARG A 485 -10.31 -3.49 -23.79
N ILE A 486 -10.89 -2.51 -23.11
CA ILE A 486 -10.23 -1.25 -22.76
C ILE A 486 -10.11 -1.15 -21.25
N VAL A 487 -8.91 -0.86 -20.76
CA VAL A 487 -8.64 -0.74 -19.31
C VAL A 487 -8.28 0.70 -18.97
N ASP A 488 -9.05 1.34 -18.09
CA ASP A 488 -8.75 2.64 -17.48
C ASP A 488 -8.01 2.40 -16.16
N PHE A 489 -6.68 2.53 -16.21
CA PHE A 489 -5.79 2.37 -15.08
C PHE A 489 -5.73 3.65 -14.24
N CYS A 490 -5.77 3.48 -12.91
CA CYS A 490 -5.86 4.61 -11.97
C CYS A 490 -7.10 5.48 -12.27
N SER A 491 -8.24 4.83 -12.55
CA SER A 491 -9.43 5.47 -13.14
C SER A 491 -10.05 6.57 -12.26
N GLY A 492 -9.73 6.60 -10.97
CA GLY A 492 -10.35 7.50 -10.00
C GLY A 492 -11.87 7.35 -10.01
N GLY A 493 -12.59 8.46 -10.18
CA GLY A 493 -14.04 8.49 -10.30
C GLY A 493 -14.59 8.07 -11.68
N GLY A 494 -13.79 7.39 -12.51
CA GLY A 494 -14.20 6.86 -13.82
C GLY A 494 -14.34 7.91 -14.92
N HIS A 495 -13.61 9.02 -14.84
CA HIS A 495 -13.80 10.14 -15.77
C HIS A 495 -13.51 9.78 -17.24
N VAL A 496 -12.53 8.92 -17.49
CA VAL A 496 -12.19 8.46 -18.84
C VAL A 496 -13.02 7.24 -19.18
N GLY A 497 -12.97 6.19 -18.33
CA GLY A 497 -13.65 4.93 -18.59
C GLY A 497 -15.17 5.05 -18.79
N ILE A 498 -15.87 5.92 -18.05
CA ILE A 498 -17.34 6.11 -18.24
C ILE A 498 -17.64 6.72 -19.61
N VAL A 499 -16.83 7.69 -20.07
CA VAL A 499 -17.01 8.31 -21.40
C VAL A 499 -16.76 7.28 -22.49
N LEU A 500 -15.69 6.48 -22.36
CA LEU A 500 -15.36 5.42 -23.30
C LEU A 500 -16.45 4.34 -23.36
N ALA A 501 -16.96 3.88 -22.21
CA ALA A 501 -18.02 2.88 -22.15
C ALA A 501 -19.31 3.37 -22.83
N HIS A 502 -19.65 4.64 -22.63
CA HIS A 502 -20.81 5.28 -23.27
C HIS A 502 -20.65 5.42 -24.79
N MET A 503 -19.45 5.75 -25.27
CA MET A 503 -19.20 5.97 -26.70
C MET A 503 -18.91 4.70 -27.49
N LEU A 504 -18.42 3.65 -26.83
CA LEU A 504 -18.00 2.39 -27.43
C LEU A 504 -18.82 1.24 -26.83
N PRO A 505 -20.14 1.15 -27.11
CA PRO A 505 -21.02 0.15 -26.51
C PRO A 505 -20.64 -1.30 -26.88
N SER A 506 -19.93 -1.49 -27.99
CA SER A 506 -19.44 -2.79 -28.44
C SER A 506 -18.09 -3.19 -27.83
N CYS A 507 -17.47 -2.34 -27.01
CA CYS A 507 -16.23 -2.62 -26.30
C CYS A 507 -16.53 -2.92 -24.82
N GLN A 508 -15.70 -3.75 -24.19
CA GLN A 508 -15.74 -3.95 -22.73
C GLN A 508 -14.77 -2.99 -22.07
N VAL A 509 -15.24 -2.16 -21.14
CA VAL A 509 -14.41 -1.24 -20.37
C VAL A 509 -14.20 -1.75 -18.95
N THR A 510 -12.98 -1.67 -18.44
CA THR A 510 -12.63 -2.06 -17.06
C THR A 510 -11.94 -0.91 -16.35
N LEU A 511 -12.48 -0.48 -15.21
CA LEU A 511 -11.92 0.58 -14.37
C LEU A 511 -11.13 -0.04 -13.23
N ILE A 512 -9.84 0.28 -13.13
CA ILE A 512 -8.97 -0.20 -12.05
C ILE A 512 -8.57 0.97 -11.15
N GLU A 513 -8.94 0.87 -9.87
CA GLU A 513 -8.68 1.92 -8.88
C GLU A 513 -8.49 1.37 -7.47
N ASN A 514 -7.46 1.82 -6.75
CA ASN A 514 -7.22 1.36 -5.39
C ASN A 514 -8.12 2.05 -4.34
N LYS A 515 -8.50 3.31 -4.58
CA LYS A 515 -9.36 4.08 -3.67
C LYS A 515 -10.83 3.71 -3.86
N GLU A 516 -11.31 2.81 -3.02
CA GLU A 516 -12.70 2.33 -2.97
C GLU A 516 -13.74 3.44 -3.17
N LEU A 517 -13.66 4.53 -2.40
CA LEU A 517 -14.63 5.64 -2.49
C LEU A 517 -14.70 6.29 -3.87
N SER A 518 -13.59 6.32 -4.62
CA SER A 518 -13.58 6.83 -5.99
C SER A 518 -14.30 5.87 -6.92
N LEU A 519 -14.03 4.57 -6.78
CA LEU A 519 -14.61 3.53 -7.63
C LEU A 519 -16.11 3.34 -7.37
N ILE A 520 -16.57 3.44 -6.11
CA ILE A 520 -18.00 3.44 -5.76
C ILE A 520 -18.74 4.60 -6.46
N ARG A 521 -18.11 5.78 -6.57
CA ARG A 521 -18.71 6.91 -7.30
C ARG A 521 -18.79 6.64 -8.79
N ALA A 522 -17.75 6.03 -9.36
CA ALA A 522 -17.74 5.63 -10.76
C ALA A 522 -18.87 4.63 -11.04
N LYS A 523 -19.05 3.63 -10.17
CA LYS A 523 -20.15 2.66 -10.24
C LYS A 523 -21.50 3.36 -10.20
N LYS A 524 -21.73 4.22 -9.20
CA LYS A 524 -23.00 4.96 -9.08
C LYS A 524 -23.33 5.77 -10.35
N ARG A 525 -22.36 6.49 -10.90
CA ARG A 525 -22.53 7.25 -12.15
C ARG A 525 -22.82 6.35 -13.34
N SER A 526 -22.24 5.16 -13.38
CA SER A 526 -22.45 4.18 -14.46
C SER A 526 -23.82 3.50 -14.35
N ASP A 527 -24.27 3.20 -13.14
CA ASP A 527 -25.61 2.69 -12.85
C ASP A 527 -26.68 3.73 -13.26
N GLU A 528 -26.46 5.02 -12.97
CA GLU A 528 -27.33 6.14 -13.40
C GLU A 528 -27.43 6.27 -14.94
N LEU A 529 -26.40 5.81 -15.66
CA LEU A 529 -26.34 5.81 -17.12
C LEU A 529 -26.85 4.50 -17.75
N GLY A 530 -27.13 3.48 -16.95
CA GLY A 530 -27.50 2.15 -17.45
C GLY A 530 -26.39 1.46 -18.24
N LEU A 531 -25.12 1.75 -17.96
CA LEU A 531 -24.00 1.14 -18.68
C LEU A 531 -23.82 -0.33 -18.26
N SER A 532 -23.88 -1.24 -19.24
CA SER A 532 -23.71 -2.68 -19.02
C SER A 532 -22.33 -3.21 -19.45
N ASN A 533 -21.58 -2.44 -20.24
CA ASN A 533 -20.28 -2.80 -20.80
C ASN A 533 -19.10 -2.27 -19.97
N ILE A 534 -19.28 -2.15 -18.64
CA ILE A 534 -18.28 -1.58 -17.73
C ILE A 534 -18.12 -2.42 -16.46
N TRP A 535 -16.87 -2.70 -16.09
CA TRP A 535 -16.48 -3.41 -14.87
C TRP A 535 -15.66 -2.52 -13.94
N PHE A 536 -15.78 -2.76 -12.63
CA PHE A 536 -15.11 -2.03 -11.57
C PHE A 536 -14.21 -2.98 -10.80
N ILE A 537 -12.90 -2.76 -10.83
CA ILE A 537 -11.92 -3.57 -10.09
C ILE A 537 -11.23 -2.67 -9.07
N GLN A 538 -11.54 -2.87 -7.80
CA GLN A 538 -10.76 -2.31 -6.71
C GLN A 538 -9.54 -3.19 -6.49
N ALA A 539 -8.41 -2.76 -7.02
CA ALA A 539 -7.16 -3.48 -6.84
C ALA A 539 -5.98 -2.54 -6.94
N ASN A 540 -4.87 -3.01 -6.39
CA ASN A 540 -3.59 -2.53 -6.86
C ASN A 540 -3.33 -3.08 -8.27
N MET A 541 -2.73 -2.27 -9.15
CA MET A 541 -2.61 -2.58 -10.59
C MET A 541 -1.91 -3.90 -10.86
N GLU A 542 -0.94 -4.29 -10.01
CA GLU A 542 -0.23 -5.57 -10.12
C GLU A 542 -1.10 -6.82 -9.94
N TYR A 543 -2.29 -6.69 -9.34
CA TYR A 543 -3.25 -7.79 -9.21
C TYR A 543 -4.12 -7.99 -10.45
N PHE A 544 -4.07 -7.08 -11.43
CA PHE A 544 -4.80 -7.24 -12.68
C PHE A 544 -3.94 -7.99 -13.70
N THR A 545 -4.45 -9.13 -14.15
CA THR A 545 -3.79 -10.05 -15.09
C THR A 545 -4.61 -10.28 -16.37
N GLY A 546 -5.74 -9.58 -16.49
CA GLY A 546 -6.62 -9.68 -17.65
C GLY A 546 -5.96 -9.30 -18.95
N MET A 547 -6.37 -9.96 -20.04
CA MET A 547 -6.00 -9.58 -21.40
C MET A 547 -6.83 -8.37 -21.86
N PHE A 548 -6.17 -7.41 -22.51
CA PHE A 548 -6.80 -6.20 -23.04
C PHE A 548 -6.11 -5.70 -24.30
N ASN A 549 -6.80 -4.86 -25.06
CA ASN A 549 -6.34 -4.32 -26.35
C ASN A 549 -5.80 -2.90 -26.20
N ILE A 550 -6.40 -2.10 -25.31
CA ILE A 550 -6.01 -0.69 -25.08
C ILE A 550 -5.95 -0.39 -23.59
N GLY A 551 -4.79 0.05 -23.11
CA GLY A 551 -4.61 0.60 -21.78
C GLY A 551 -4.64 2.13 -21.79
N VAL A 552 -5.42 2.74 -20.91
CA VAL A 552 -5.57 4.18 -20.80
C VAL A 552 -5.27 4.62 -19.38
N ALA A 553 -4.58 5.74 -19.20
CA ALA A 553 -4.32 6.28 -17.87
C ALA A 553 -4.24 7.81 -17.88
N LEU A 554 -5.19 8.48 -17.22
CA LEU A 554 -5.20 9.93 -17.06
C LEU A 554 -4.71 10.32 -15.66
N HIS A 555 -3.46 10.80 -15.56
CA HIS A 555 -2.76 11.13 -14.31
C HIS A 555 -2.30 9.92 -13.47
N ALA A 556 -1.63 8.96 -14.12
CA ALA A 556 -0.90 7.92 -13.39
C ALA A 556 0.38 8.53 -12.75
N CYS A 557 0.36 8.72 -11.44
CA CYS A 557 1.41 9.44 -10.71
C CYS A 557 2.75 8.71 -10.66
N GLY A 558 3.85 9.43 -10.95
CA GLY A 558 5.21 8.92 -10.77
C GLY A 558 5.44 7.63 -11.56
N VAL A 559 5.88 6.58 -10.86
CA VAL A 559 6.18 5.26 -11.45
C VAL A 559 4.92 4.52 -11.95
N ALA A 560 3.71 4.93 -11.55
CA ALA A 560 2.48 4.29 -12.02
C ALA A 560 2.31 4.40 -13.55
N THR A 561 2.80 5.48 -14.18
CA THR A 561 2.83 5.58 -15.65
C THR A 561 3.65 4.45 -16.26
N ASP A 562 4.83 4.18 -15.69
CA ASP A 562 5.74 3.15 -16.18
C ASP A 562 5.15 1.74 -15.99
N MET A 563 4.37 1.53 -14.92
CA MET A 563 3.63 0.29 -14.69
C MET A 563 2.54 0.04 -15.72
N VAL A 564 1.80 1.09 -16.12
CA VAL A 564 0.77 0.99 -17.16
C VAL A 564 1.41 0.63 -18.50
N ILE A 565 2.46 1.35 -18.89
CA ILE A 565 3.19 1.07 -20.14
C ILE A 565 3.73 -0.37 -20.13
N GLU A 566 4.31 -0.84 -19.01
CA GLU A 566 4.80 -2.21 -18.89
C GLU A 566 3.67 -3.25 -19.02
N HIS A 567 2.49 -3.02 -18.42
CA HIS A 567 1.34 -3.91 -18.61
C HIS A 567 0.94 -3.98 -20.08
N CYS A 568 0.87 -2.83 -20.75
CA CYS A 568 0.48 -2.78 -22.16
C CYS A 568 1.50 -3.52 -23.04
N ILE A 569 2.80 -3.35 -22.79
CA ILE A 569 3.85 -4.06 -23.52
C ILE A 569 3.74 -5.58 -23.31
N LYS A 570 3.51 -6.02 -22.06
CA LYS A 570 3.36 -7.46 -21.74
C LYS A 570 2.15 -8.09 -22.43
N THR A 571 1.06 -7.34 -22.58
CA THR A 571 -0.17 -7.81 -23.22
C THR A 571 -0.23 -7.55 -24.73
N ARG A 572 0.81 -6.90 -25.30
CA ARG A 572 0.78 -6.36 -26.67
C ARG A 572 -0.43 -5.46 -26.95
N ALA A 573 -0.84 -4.69 -25.95
CA ALA A 573 -1.88 -3.68 -26.05
C ALA A 573 -1.32 -2.33 -26.49
N SER A 574 -2.13 -1.53 -27.16
CA SER A 574 -1.88 -0.09 -27.31
C SER A 574 -1.98 0.61 -25.96
N PHE A 575 -1.26 1.72 -25.79
CA PHE A 575 -1.36 2.54 -24.58
C PHE A 575 -1.57 4.02 -24.89
N VAL A 576 -2.42 4.68 -24.09
CA VAL A 576 -2.67 6.13 -24.11
C VAL A 576 -2.53 6.64 -22.69
N THR A 577 -1.36 7.14 -22.33
CA THR A 577 -1.04 7.53 -20.95
C THR A 577 -0.73 9.01 -20.84
N CYS A 578 -1.14 9.63 -19.74
CA CYS A 578 -0.92 11.04 -19.46
C CYS A 578 -0.19 11.16 -18.11
N PRO A 579 1.15 11.25 -18.14
CA PRO A 579 1.95 11.18 -16.93
C PRO A 579 1.77 12.42 -16.06
N CYS A 580 1.89 12.24 -14.74
CA CYS A 580 1.89 13.34 -13.79
C CYS A 580 2.80 13.03 -12.60
N CYS A 581 3.08 14.04 -11.77
CA CYS A 581 3.93 13.88 -10.58
C CYS A 581 5.32 13.32 -10.94
N TYR A 582 5.98 13.96 -11.91
CA TYR A 582 7.27 13.51 -12.43
C TYR A 582 8.35 13.47 -11.34
N GLY A 583 8.29 14.39 -10.37
CA GLY A 583 9.23 14.46 -9.26
C GLY A 583 9.13 13.31 -8.26
N PHE A 584 8.10 12.46 -8.39
CA PHE A 584 7.93 11.23 -7.60
C PHE A 584 8.42 9.97 -8.34
N VAL A 585 8.95 10.11 -9.56
CA VAL A 585 9.65 9.01 -10.25
C VAL A 585 10.90 8.64 -9.45
N GLN A 586 11.09 7.35 -9.21
CA GLN A 586 12.22 6.80 -8.47
C GLN A 586 12.41 5.33 -8.85
N ASN A 587 13.60 4.79 -8.60
CA ASN A 587 13.82 3.35 -8.76
C ASN A 587 12.92 2.55 -7.81
N THR A 588 12.44 1.42 -8.30
CA THR A 588 11.70 0.41 -7.54
C THR A 588 12.33 -0.96 -7.80
N SER A 589 11.82 -1.99 -7.12
CA SER A 589 12.26 -3.37 -7.40
C SER A 589 12.02 -3.83 -8.85
N LYS A 590 11.11 -3.18 -9.60
CA LYS A 590 10.74 -3.54 -10.98
C LYS A 590 11.21 -2.54 -12.04
N PHE A 591 11.52 -1.32 -11.62
CA PHE A 591 11.79 -0.21 -12.54
C PHE A 591 13.07 0.50 -12.13
N SER A 592 14.03 0.56 -13.04
CA SER A 592 15.21 1.41 -12.97
C SER A 592 15.12 2.55 -13.98
N PHE A 593 15.75 3.67 -13.66
CA PHE A 593 15.83 4.86 -14.50
C PHE A 593 17.30 5.28 -14.73
N PRO A 594 17.67 5.80 -15.91
CA PRO A 594 16.85 5.94 -17.12
C PRO A 594 16.37 4.60 -17.72
N LYS A 595 15.32 4.64 -18.55
CA LYS A 595 14.62 3.47 -19.06
C LYS A 595 15.22 2.94 -20.36
N SER A 596 15.43 3.81 -21.33
CA SER A 596 15.94 3.46 -22.67
C SER A 596 17.45 3.28 -22.66
N GLU A 597 17.97 2.44 -23.55
CA GLU A 597 19.42 2.24 -23.69
C GLU A 597 20.14 3.53 -24.11
N GLN A 598 19.48 4.37 -24.90
CA GLN A 598 20.02 5.67 -25.32
C GLN A 598 20.23 6.62 -24.13
N PHE A 599 19.24 6.72 -23.23
CA PHE A 599 19.37 7.57 -22.05
C PHE A 599 20.31 6.96 -21.01
N LYS A 600 20.32 5.64 -20.81
CA LYS A 600 21.26 4.97 -19.89
C LYS A 600 22.71 5.22 -20.25
N LYS A 601 23.03 5.27 -21.56
CA LYS A 601 24.38 5.60 -22.06
C LYS A 601 24.76 7.08 -21.86
N THR A 602 23.77 7.95 -21.65
CA THR A 602 23.98 9.41 -21.61
C THR A 602 23.87 9.99 -20.20
N LEU A 603 22.92 9.53 -19.40
CA LEU A 603 22.60 10.06 -18.09
C LEU A 603 22.81 9.02 -16.99
N SER A 604 23.37 9.47 -15.88
CA SER A 604 23.29 8.76 -14.60
C SER A 604 21.87 8.80 -14.02
N TYR A 605 21.60 7.93 -13.05
CA TYR A 605 20.35 7.97 -12.28
C TYR A 605 20.12 9.35 -11.66
N LYS A 606 21.15 9.94 -11.05
CA LYS A 606 21.09 11.26 -10.40
C LYS A 606 20.72 12.38 -11.39
N GLU A 607 21.30 12.38 -12.58
CA GLU A 607 20.97 13.35 -13.64
C GLU A 607 19.53 13.17 -14.14
N HIS A 608 19.09 11.93 -14.33
CA HIS A 608 17.70 11.66 -14.70
C HIS A 608 16.71 12.14 -13.63
N MET A 609 17.03 11.94 -12.34
CA MET A 609 16.20 12.45 -11.24
C MET A 609 16.14 13.98 -11.19
N ILE A 610 17.15 14.70 -11.69
CA ILE A 610 17.04 16.15 -11.87
C ILE A 610 15.94 16.47 -12.89
N LEU A 611 15.94 15.83 -14.05
CA LEU A 611 14.91 16.05 -15.07
C LEU A 611 13.52 15.79 -14.49
N CYS A 612 13.32 14.67 -13.80
CA CYS A 612 12.07 14.33 -13.13
C CYS A 612 11.59 15.41 -12.15
N ARG A 613 12.48 15.94 -11.30
CA ARG A 613 12.13 16.99 -10.33
C ARG A 613 11.78 18.32 -11.00
N PHE A 614 12.50 18.70 -12.06
CA PHE A 614 12.24 19.94 -12.79
C PHE A 614 11.02 19.83 -13.72
N ALA A 615 10.71 18.64 -14.20
CA ALA A 615 9.49 18.36 -14.95
C ALA A 615 8.22 18.71 -14.16
N ASP A 616 8.26 18.75 -12.82
CA ASP A 616 7.12 19.22 -12.02
C ASP A 616 6.90 20.75 -12.04
N GLN A 617 7.86 21.55 -12.51
CA GLN A 617 7.85 23.01 -12.47
C GLN A 617 7.09 23.67 -13.65
N THR A 618 5.87 23.22 -13.95
CA THR A 618 5.04 23.78 -15.05
C THR A 618 3.82 24.58 -14.59
N ALA A 619 3.65 24.75 -13.28
CA ALA A 619 2.48 25.39 -12.71
C ALA A 619 2.39 26.88 -13.11
N VAL A 620 1.18 27.38 -13.39
CA VAL A 620 0.90 28.70 -13.99
C VAL A 620 1.49 29.87 -13.17
N GLN A 621 1.61 29.71 -11.85
CA GLN A 621 2.20 30.71 -10.96
C GLN A 621 3.72 30.87 -11.10
N LEU A 622 4.40 29.99 -11.83
CA LEU A 622 5.84 30.06 -12.03
C LEU A 622 6.20 31.00 -13.19
N PRO A 623 7.38 31.64 -13.15
CA PRO A 623 7.87 32.47 -14.26
C PRO A 623 7.87 31.70 -15.59
N PRO A 624 7.56 32.35 -16.73
CA PRO A 624 7.49 31.69 -18.05
C PRO A 624 8.73 30.86 -18.38
N GLN A 625 9.93 31.38 -18.11
CA GLN A 625 11.19 30.67 -18.35
C GLN A 625 11.31 29.37 -17.53
N ARG A 626 10.83 29.36 -16.28
CA ARG A 626 10.82 28.14 -15.46
C ARG A 626 9.79 27.12 -15.98
N ARG A 627 8.63 27.59 -16.42
CA ARG A 627 7.61 26.72 -17.03
C ARG A 627 8.10 26.08 -18.32
N LEU A 628 8.83 26.83 -19.15
CA LEU A 628 9.45 26.32 -20.37
C LEU A 628 10.46 25.20 -20.07
N ILE A 629 11.38 25.43 -19.13
CA ILE A 629 12.34 24.41 -18.68
C ILE A 629 11.59 23.18 -18.15
N GLY A 630 10.57 23.39 -17.32
CA GLY A 630 9.73 22.29 -16.81
C GLY A 630 9.06 21.49 -17.92
N LYS A 631 8.51 22.15 -18.95
CA LYS A 631 7.88 21.49 -20.11
C LYS A 631 8.90 20.70 -20.95
N GLN A 632 10.10 21.23 -21.13
CA GLN A 632 11.20 20.53 -21.79
C GLN A 632 11.65 19.30 -20.99
N CYS A 633 11.82 19.42 -19.66
CA CYS A 633 12.12 18.29 -18.80
C CYS A 633 11.01 17.23 -18.82
N MET A 634 9.73 17.62 -18.82
CA MET A 634 8.62 16.68 -18.98
C MET A 634 8.74 15.90 -20.29
N CYS A 635 8.99 16.59 -21.40
CA CYS A 635 9.18 15.94 -22.70
C CYS A 635 10.33 14.95 -22.70
N LEU A 636 11.47 15.28 -22.08
CA LEU A 636 12.65 14.40 -22.07
C LEU A 636 12.42 13.14 -21.24
N VAL A 637 11.73 13.26 -20.09
CA VAL A 637 11.34 12.09 -19.29
C VAL A 637 10.35 11.20 -20.05
N ASP A 638 9.39 11.80 -20.76
CA ASP A 638 8.43 11.04 -21.56
C ASP A 638 9.06 10.44 -22.83
N LEU A 639 10.08 11.09 -23.39
CA LEU A 639 10.87 10.58 -24.50
C LEU A 639 11.70 9.37 -24.08
N ASP A 640 12.28 9.36 -22.89
CA ASP A 640 12.96 8.17 -22.35
C ASP A 640 12.02 6.97 -22.26
N ARG A 641 10.79 7.19 -21.76
CA ARG A 641 9.74 6.16 -21.74
C ARG A 641 9.35 5.70 -23.13
N ALA A 642 9.18 6.64 -24.07
CA ALA A 642 8.82 6.34 -25.45
C ALA A 642 9.89 5.47 -26.13
N ARG A 643 11.17 5.88 -26.04
CA ARG A 643 12.31 5.14 -26.58
C ARG A 643 12.40 3.73 -25.99
N ALA A 644 12.20 3.58 -24.69
CA ALA A 644 12.22 2.27 -24.04
C ALA A 644 11.07 1.34 -24.52
N ALA A 645 9.93 1.91 -24.89
CA ALA A 645 8.83 1.14 -25.48
C ALA A 645 9.11 0.82 -26.97
N GLU A 646 9.69 1.74 -27.74
CA GLU A 646 10.13 1.52 -29.12
C GLU A 646 11.14 0.38 -29.23
N GLU A 647 12.11 0.32 -28.30
CA GLU A 647 13.07 -0.79 -28.15
C GLU A 647 12.39 -2.17 -27.97
N ARG A 648 11.10 -2.19 -27.62
CA ARG A 648 10.29 -3.40 -27.40
C ARG A 648 9.22 -3.61 -28.47
N GLY A 649 9.38 -2.98 -29.64
CA GLY A 649 8.53 -3.21 -30.83
C GLY A 649 7.25 -2.39 -30.83
N TYR A 650 7.31 -1.14 -30.38
CA TYR A 650 6.20 -0.19 -30.42
C TYR A 650 6.53 1.01 -31.31
N SER A 651 5.51 1.56 -31.98
CA SER A 651 5.55 2.92 -32.50
C SER A 651 5.00 3.85 -31.42
N VAL A 652 5.77 4.85 -31.00
CA VAL A 652 5.40 5.72 -29.87
C VAL A 652 5.45 7.18 -30.26
N GLN A 653 4.45 7.94 -29.82
CA GLN A 653 4.33 9.37 -30.01
C GLN A 653 4.20 10.07 -28.66
N VAL A 654 4.98 11.15 -28.46
CA VAL A 654 4.83 12.06 -27.32
C VAL A 654 4.12 13.31 -27.82
N ILE A 655 2.88 13.50 -27.39
CA ILE A 655 1.95 14.52 -27.89
C ILE A 655 1.66 15.52 -26.78
N SER A 656 1.53 16.80 -27.12
CA SER A 656 0.99 17.83 -26.21
C SER A 656 -0.53 17.91 -26.40
N MET A 657 -1.30 17.86 -25.31
CA MET A 657 -2.76 18.01 -25.39
C MET A 657 -3.15 19.43 -25.79
N GLU A 658 -4.23 19.54 -26.54
CA GLU A 658 -4.82 20.79 -27.00
C GLU A 658 -6.20 21.04 -26.35
N PRO A 659 -6.49 22.25 -25.85
CA PRO A 659 -5.55 23.38 -25.72
C PRO A 659 -4.49 23.10 -24.64
N GLU A 660 -3.30 23.70 -24.76
CA GLU A 660 -2.24 23.57 -23.74
C GLU A 660 -2.67 23.98 -22.32
N SER A 661 -3.68 24.85 -22.22
CA SER A 661 -4.25 25.31 -20.95
C SER A 661 -5.11 24.28 -20.21
N CYS A 662 -5.41 23.13 -20.84
CA CYS A 662 -6.22 22.08 -20.24
C CYS A 662 -5.58 21.47 -18.99
N SER A 663 -4.24 21.48 -18.90
CA SER A 663 -3.48 20.98 -17.76
C SER A 663 -2.04 21.49 -17.80
N PRO A 664 -1.42 21.86 -16.67
CA PRO A 664 0.03 22.05 -16.61
C PRO A 664 0.83 20.77 -16.90
N LYS A 665 0.18 19.60 -16.75
CA LYS A 665 0.68 18.27 -17.13
C LYS A 665 -0.14 17.78 -18.31
N ASN A 666 0.20 18.27 -19.50
CA ASN A 666 -0.53 18.04 -20.74
C ASN A 666 0.25 17.20 -21.75
N ASN A 667 1.25 16.43 -21.31
CA ASN A 667 1.87 15.44 -22.20
C ASN A 667 0.99 14.17 -22.23
N MET A 668 0.92 13.56 -23.39
CA MET A 668 0.30 12.27 -23.63
C MET A 668 1.29 11.39 -24.39
N ILE A 669 1.50 10.16 -23.92
CA ILE A 669 2.33 9.16 -24.58
C ILE A 669 1.38 8.13 -25.19
N VAL A 670 1.42 8.00 -26.51
CA VAL A 670 0.60 7.08 -27.29
C VAL A 670 1.51 6.03 -27.92
N GLY A 671 1.33 4.77 -27.57
CA GLY A 671 2.09 3.67 -28.14
C GLY A 671 1.18 2.63 -28.79
N VAL A 672 1.57 2.14 -29.96
CA VAL A 672 0.89 1.08 -30.70
C VAL A 672 1.91 -0.01 -31.03
N PRO A 673 1.62 -1.30 -30.78
CA PRO A 673 2.52 -2.39 -31.15
C PRO A 673 2.73 -2.45 -32.68
N ILE A 674 3.95 -2.74 -33.13
CA ILE A 674 4.34 -2.87 -34.55
C ILE A 674 4.08 -4.29 -35.07
#